data_AF-A0A3N0ZW06-F1
#
_entry.id   AF-A0A3N0ZW06-F1
#
_cell.length_a   1.000
_cell.length_b   1.000
_cell.length_c   1.000
_cell.angle_alpha   90.00
_cell.angle_beta   90.00
_cell.angle_gamma   90.00
#
_symmetry.space_group_name_H-M   'P 1'
#
loop_
_entity.id
_entity.type
_entity.pdbx_description
1 polymer ?
#
loop_
_entity_poly.entity_id
_entity_poly.type
_entity_poly.pdbx_seq_one_letter_code
_entity_poly.pdbx_strand_id
1 'polypeptide(L)'
;MGKLFITIVITILVISNSVLFSQTEKLTSNNKLIEADGSILLPAQKSVNMNLTTQPIKSEQNWFDFQAKNPSWKVFFNGITGMPHRAFGKPIQVNGFSSVNENNIEEVALAFIEQNRKLFNISPDELKLRKKLQINNLWTLSYSQIYQGIEVLLTEVELRIRPDAKVMAFGINFYKDINLEIVPAISQSKAKEIAYEGLTFDNKKDQVLSDEGKLFILPVKTNNSVSFGLVREMIVDMPSSNQKFASYVDMHNGEILWRRNLIANVETSINVKGGVKLVSRLSEQTDENFGNLNLLVNGQSYYTDENGNVTVDISSASPITSSLNGKYAKVVYDGQTNASFTGTVSPGEPFNLLWSNNNSHRFERTLYYHANHAHSFYKMMDPVSKAMDFQLSVTIYNYGQPNAGSDLEQGNISFFGANGTSLYVVETPSVLYHEYGHSINTRLYKEMGISQGMVNLACHEALADLNAGLMTDQPKVGYLAFPDTNETIRNLVNTRKYPANINGESHNDGQILGGAFWDLRKVTNLDYARWLVHYTKKMGTPDDENTGIAFFEWFIETLITDDSHGDGDNDMSNGTPYSKEIIESFNKHDIGTKLAMQLSFEHTPYGDTQDTENPYKIQFVVRNPITFLNYEPKNVKLHYSNDGLKTKTELAATYLGNDTYEAYIPAMPKGTIMKYYMSALDEGSNQNVYFSKDNLNFKPYEFLIGYKVGFTDDFENSTGWIFGDPSDAATGGRWELGVPQLVAMQASTGYVVIQPGTDHSENGTKCLVTGASNGGGTQQGIIANMPNGKTTVISPPFDISGTEKPIFSYYRFFSNVPYIGGNPGSFRTLVSSNNGDNWVQVELTNNPTDDWEKTYFPIESFVQKSNRFRVKFEFTGYRYSGIPMYFAEGLVDDIEILTANDGANITDVQNYTLRQAQDDIKTSSISVSPNPFVDFVTISLNEAESSSFDKLRMTSFKIREILIFDIYGKIIKTLKPNNSKNLIWDATDDNGNTVSKGIYFVRTQIEGKYISEKIILE
;
A
#
# COMPACT_ATOMS: atom_id res chain seq x y z
N MET A 1 -18.48 -10.38 42.68
CA MET A 1 -17.69 -11.24 41.77
C MET A 1 -17.20 -10.40 40.61
N GLY A 2 -16.08 -9.73 40.82
CA GLY A 2 -15.47 -8.74 39.95
C GLY A 2 -14.25 -8.21 40.70
N LYS A 3 -13.11 -8.08 40.02
CA LYS A 3 -11.73 -7.94 40.54
C LYS A 3 -11.03 -9.26 40.87
N LEU A 4 -10.57 -9.98 39.84
CA LEU A 4 -9.39 -10.86 39.96
C LEU A 4 -8.81 -11.29 38.60
N PHE A 5 -8.58 -10.37 37.64
CA PHE A 5 -7.85 -10.71 36.40
C PHE A 5 -7.13 -9.49 35.78
N ILE A 6 -6.60 -8.58 36.61
CA ILE A 6 -5.82 -7.39 36.20
C ILE A 6 -4.43 -7.34 36.88
N THR A 7 -3.88 -8.47 37.38
CA THR A 7 -2.64 -8.41 38.19
C THR A 7 -1.55 -9.43 37.82
N ILE A 8 -1.64 -10.14 36.67
CA ILE A 8 -0.61 -11.13 36.28
C ILE A 8 -0.02 -10.96 34.86
N VAL A 9 -0.40 -9.92 34.09
CA VAL A 9 0.16 -9.70 32.73
C VAL A 9 1.05 -8.45 32.60
N ILE A 10 1.28 -7.71 33.70
CA ILE A 10 2.16 -6.52 33.69
C ILE A 10 3.59 -6.81 34.20
N THR A 11 3.90 -8.03 34.63
CA THR A 11 5.21 -8.36 35.24
C THR A 11 6.17 -9.15 34.34
N ILE A 12 5.82 -9.43 33.07
CA ILE A 12 6.72 -10.09 32.10
C ILE A 12 7.06 -9.21 30.88
N LEU A 13 6.43 -8.04 30.74
CA LEU A 13 6.62 -7.15 29.58
C LEU A 13 7.33 -5.81 29.90
N VAL A 14 8.17 -5.79 30.94
CA VAL A 14 9.06 -4.64 31.25
C VAL A 14 10.54 -5.05 31.23
N ILE A 15 10.88 -6.28 30.85
CA ILE A 15 12.29 -6.78 30.85
C ILE A 15 12.97 -6.73 29.46
N SER A 16 12.32 -6.25 28.40
CA SER A 16 12.95 -6.23 27.06
C SER A 16 13.05 -4.87 26.38
N ASN A 17 12.81 -3.75 27.08
CA ASN A 17 13.00 -2.40 26.53
C ASN A 17 13.73 -1.44 27.49
N SER A 18 14.84 -1.91 28.07
CA SER A 18 15.80 -1.04 28.75
C SER A 18 17.23 -1.61 28.69
N VAL A 19 17.66 -2.04 27.50
CA VAL A 19 19.09 -2.21 27.18
C VAL A 19 19.46 -1.20 26.11
N LEU A 20 19.28 0.08 26.46
CA LEU A 20 19.89 1.22 25.80
C LEU A 20 20.32 2.15 26.93
N PHE A 21 21.64 2.23 27.12
CA PHE A 21 22.37 3.06 28.08
C PHE A 21 21.91 2.99 29.54
N SER A 22 22.32 1.94 30.25
CA SER A 22 22.78 2.14 31.63
C SER A 22 24.24 1.67 31.73
N GLN A 23 25.17 2.55 31.36
CA GLN A 23 26.47 2.50 32.01
C GLN A 23 26.20 2.85 33.47
N THR A 24 26.43 1.88 34.35
CA THR A 24 26.18 2.01 35.78
C THR A 24 27.03 3.14 36.35
N GLU A 25 26.40 4.28 36.60
CA GLU A 25 27.00 5.40 37.31
C GLU A 25 27.43 4.94 38.71
N LYS A 26 28.73 5.01 38.99
CA LYS A 26 29.27 4.74 40.33
C LYS A 26 29.29 6.06 41.12
N LEU A 27 28.67 6.08 42.29
CA LEU A 27 28.77 7.18 43.25
C LEU A 27 30.09 7.05 44.04
N THR A 28 30.77 8.17 44.27
CA THR A 28 31.82 8.25 45.30
C THR A 28 31.20 8.26 46.70
N SER A 29 32.03 8.08 47.74
CA SER A 29 31.64 8.20 49.16
C SER A 29 30.93 9.53 49.52
N ASN A 30 31.01 10.55 48.65
CA ASN A 30 30.42 11.88 48.80
C ASN A 30 29.36 12.24 47.73
N ASN A 31 28.68 11.27 47.10
CA ASN A 31 27.53 11.49 46.18
C ASN A 31 27.82 12.31 44.89
N LYS A 32 29.03 12.26 44.32
CA LYS A 32 29.31 12.85 42.99
C LYS A 32 29.18 11.81 41.87
N LEU A 33 28.57 12.23 40.77
CA LEU A 33 28.43 11.47 39.51
C LEU A 33 29.79 11.36 38.80
N ILE A 34 30.23 10.13 38.57
CA ILE A 34 31.40 9.78 37.75
C ILE A 34 30.91 9.51 36.32
N GLU A 35 31.52 10.15 35.34
CA GLU A 35 31.23 9.92 33.92
C GLU A 35 31.65 8.50 33.51
N ALA A 36 31.12 8.00 32.40
CA ALA A 36 31.40 6.64 31.91
C ALA A 36 32.87 6.31 31.71
N ASP A 37 33.67 7.32 31.32
CA ASP A 37 35.11 7.19 31.12
C ASP A 37 35.91 7.27 32.44
N GLY A 38 35.26 7.53 33.57
CA GLY A 38 35.87 7.71 34.89
C GLY A 38 36.12 9.17 35.28
N SER A 39 35.83 10.14 34.41
CA SER A 39 35.99 11.58 34.68
C SER A 39 35.01 12.09 35.74
N ILE A 40 35.39 13.18 36.42
CA ILE A 40 34.53 13.89 37.39
C ILE A 40 34.51 15.36 36.97
N LEU A 41 33.39 15.81 36.41
CA LEU A 41 33.26 17.17 35.88
C LEU A 41 32.98 18.18 36.99
N LEU A 42 33.51 19.40 36.85
CA LEU A 42 33.12 20.55 37.67
C LEU A 42 31.64 20.91 37.44
N PRO A 43 30.92 21.51 38.41
CA PRO A 43 29.50 21.83 38.23
C PRO A 43 29.24 22.75 37.02
N ALA A 44 30.12 23.72 36.76
CA ALA A 44 30.03 24.58 35.58
C ALA A 44 30.18 23.85 34.25
N GLN A 45 30.81 22.66 34.21
CA GLN A 45 30.89 21.83 32.99
C GLN A 45 29.60 21.05 32.74
N LYS A 46 28.69 20.96 33.74
CA LYS A 46 27.37 20.31 33.62
C LYS A 46 26.23 21.30 33.35
N SER A 47 26.53 22.61 33.34
CA SER A 47 25.52 23.65 33.14
C SER A 47 25.34 23.99 31.65
N VAL A 48 24.10 24.09 31.21
CA VAL A 48 23.73 24.48 29.83
C VAL A 48 23.64 26.01 29.66
N ASN A 49 23.64 26.77 30.76
CA ASN A 49 23.50 28.22 30.73
C ASN A 49 24.87 28.91 30.63
N MET A 50 25.11 29.64 29.53
CA MET A 50 26.28 30.50 29.37
C MET A 50 26.12 31.79 30.18
N ASN A 51 26.90 31.95 31.26
CA ASN A 51 26.95 33.14 32.11
C ASN A 51 27.85 34.25 31.51
N LEU A 52 27.66 34.61 30.24
CA LEU A 52 28.33 35.78 29.63
C LEU A 52 27.30 36.84 29.26
N THR A 53 27.57 38.11 29.59
CA THR A 53 26.68 39.24 29.30
C THR A 53 27.45 40.39 28.66
N THR A 54 26.82 41.09 27.72
CA THR A 54 27.36 42.32 27.12
C THR A 54 26.99 43.57 27.93
N GLN A 55 26.11 43.41 28.92
CA GLN A 55 25.72 44.46 29.87
C GLN A 55 26.48 44.30 31.19
N PRO A 56 27.06 45.38 31.76
CA PRO A 56 27.74 45.31 33.05
C PRO A 56 26.79 44.84 34.15
N ILE A 57 27.24 43.91 34.98
CA ILE A 57 26.46 43.41 36.12
C ILE A 57 26.57 44.46 37.24
N LYS A 58 25.47 45.17 37.50
CA LYS A 58 25.24 46.17 38.56
C LYS A 58 26.51 46.94 39.06
N SER A 59 26.60 48.21 38.63
CA SER A 59 27.40 49.31 39.21
C SER A 59 28.92 49.38 38.93
N GLU A 60 29.43 48.79 37.84
CA GLU A 60 30.79 49.13 37.40
C GLU A 60 30.85 50.45 36.62
N GLN A 61 30.72 51.57 37.32
CA GLN A 61 31.01 52.92 36.78
C GLN A 61 32.36 52.96 36.05
N ASN A 62 33.32 52.15 36.53
CA ASN A 62 34.67 52.06 35.97
C ASN A 62 34.68 51.57 34.50
N TRP A 63 33.80 50.64 34.09
CA TRP A 63 33.72 50.23 32.68
C TRP A 63 33.08 51.31 31.81
N PHE A 64 32.02 51.96 32.30
CA PHE A 64 31.42 53.09 31.59
C PHE A 64 32.43 54.23 31.39
N ASP A 65 33.24 54.53 32.41
CA ASP A 65 34.32 55.53 32.32
C ASP A 65 35.41 55.10 31.32
N PHE A 66 35.75 53.80 31.28
CA PHE A 66 36.69 53.26 30.31
C PHE A 66 36.15 53.33 28.88
N GLN A 67 34.88 52.97 28.66
CA GLN A 67 34.23 53.01 27.36
C GLN A 67 33.97 54.45 26.88
N ALA A 68 33.66 55.38 27.78
CA ALA A 68 33.52 56.80 27.45
C ALA A 68 34.83 57.38 26.89
N LYS A 69 35.98 56.95 27.43
CA LYS A 69 37.31 57.31 26.91
C LYS A 69 37.70 56.52 25.65
N ASN A 70 37.10 55.34 25.45
CA ASN A 70 37.46 54.40 24.39
C ASN A 70 36.20 53.83 23.69
N PRO A 71 35.42 54.64 22.95
CA PRO A 71 34.05 54.30 22.52
C PRO A 71 33.95 53.11 21.57
N SER A 72 35.03 52.74 20.88
CA SER A 72 35.08 51.58 19.99
C SER A 72 35.15 50.24 20.74
N TRP A 73 35.41 50.25 22.06
CA TRP A 73 35.65 49.03 22.81
C TRP A 73 34.35 48.30 23.17
N LYS A 74 34.36 47.00 22.91
CA LYS A 74 33.28 46.05 23.24
C LYS A 74 33.77 45.07 24.29
N VAL A 75 32.84 44.51 25.06
CA VAL A 75 33.13 43.61 26.16
C VAL A 75 32.10 42.51 26.31
N PHE A 76 32.57 41.35 26.75
CA PHE A 76 31.78 40.28 27.35
C PHE A 76 32.22 40.15 28.81
N PHE A 77 31.28 40.33 29.74
CA PHE A 77 31.50 40.18 31.17
C PHE A 77 31.24 38.76 31.63
N ASN A 78 31.98 38.32 32.65
CA ASN A 78 31.69 37.09 33.36
C ASN A 78 30.53 37.31 34.34
N GLY A 79 29.48 36.50 34.20
CA GLY A 79 28.27 36.48 35.05
C GLY A 79 28.51 36.36 36.55
N ILE A 80 29.61 35.73 36.93
CA ILE A 80 29.91 35.37 38.33
C ILE A 80 30.93 36.36 38.94
N THR A 81 32.00 36.70 38.21
CA THR A 81 33.05 37.58 38.75
C THR A 81 32.80 39.07 38.47
N GLY A 82 31.92 39.40 37.52
CA GLY A 82 31.71 40.77 37.04
C GLY A 82 32.82 41.30 36.15
N MET A 83 33.94 40.58 36.01
CA MET A 83 35.13 41.04 35.28
C MET A 83 34.94 41.01 33.76
N PRO A 84 35.67 41.85 33.00
CA PRO A 84 35.65 41.85 31.53
C PRO A 84 36.36 40.58 30.99
N HIS A 85 35.60 39.51 30.85
CA HIS A 85 36.07 38.20 30.38
C HIS A 85 36.79 38.32 29.03
N ARG A 86 36.25 39.13 28.10
CA ARG A 86 36.88 39.51 26.84
C ARG A 86 36.54 40.94 26.47
N ALA A 87 37.54 41.76 26.18
CA ALA A 87 37.37 43.15 25.73
C ALA A 87 38.33 43.49 24.58
N PHE A 88 37.86 44.22 23.58
CA PHE A 88 38.63 44.57 22.39
C PHE A 88 38.12 45.85 21.73
N GLY A 89 39.01 46.55 21.01
CA GLY A 89 38.66 47.78 20.30
C GLY A 89 39.87 48.44 19.64
N LYS A 90 39.74 49.74 19.31
CA LYS A 90 40.83 50.52 18.74
C LYS A 90 42.05 50.50 19.70
N PRO A 91 43.27 50.18 19.23
CA PRO A 91 44.42 50.00 20.12
C PRO A 91 44.72 51.21 21.02
N ILE A 92 44.91 50.97 22.32
CA ILE A 92 45.15 51.98 23.36
C ILE A 92 46.64 52.04 23.69
N GLN A 93 47.23 53.23 23.62
CA GLN A 93 48.63 53.47 24.01
C GLN A 93 48.83 53.23 25.51
N VAL A 94 49.86 52.46 25.88
CA VAL A 94 50.33 52.39 27.27
C VAL A 94 51.22 53.59 27.57
N ASN A 95 50.86 54.39 28.58
CA ASN A 95 51.63 55.59 28.92
C ASN A 95 53.06 55.21 29.35
N GLY A 96 54.05 55.97 28.89
CA GLY A 96 55.47 55.74 29.18
C GLY A 96 56.20 54.86 28.16
N PHE A 97 55.50 54.26 27.19
CA PHE A 97 56.09 53.34 26.23
C PHE A 97 55.71 53.73 24.80
N SER A 98 56.69 53.76 23.89
CA SER A 98 56.49 54.03 22.45
C SER A 98 56.70 52.80 21.57
N SER A 99 57.36 51.77 22.11
CA SER A 99 57.63 50.51 21.43
C SER A 99 57.82 49.39 22.43
N VAL A 100 57.52 48.16 22.00
CA VAL A 100 57.73 46.95 22.80
C VAL A 100 58.74 46.00 22.14
N ASN A 101 59.52 45.34 22.99
CA ASN A 101 60.43 44.26 22.64
C ASN A 101 60.41 43.21 23.76
N GLU A 102 61.18 42.15 23.60
CA GLU A 102 61.19 41.03 24.53
C GLU A 102 61.56 41.39 25.98
N ASN A 103 62.34 42.47 26.18
CA ASN A 103 62.86 42.88 27.47
C ASN A 103 61.90 43.78 28.26
N ASN A 104 61.04 44.55 27.59
CA ASN A 104 60.12 45.50 28.25
C ASN A 104 58.64 45.12 28.15
N ILE A 105 58.28 44.09 27.39
CA ILE A 105 56.87 43.75 27.12
C ILE A 105 56.08 43.41 28.39
N GLU A 106 56.71 42.78 29.37
CA GLU A 106 56.08 42.47 30.66
C GLU A 106 55.82 43.74 31.47
N GLU A 107 56.77 44.66 31.50
CA GLU A 107 56.62 45.98 32.13
C GLU A 107 55.46 46.77 31.49
N VAL A 108 55.35 46.74 30.16
CA VAL A 108 54.27 47.40 29.41
C VAL A 108 52.91 46.78 29.73
N ALA A 109 52.83 45.45 29.83
CA ALA A 109 51.60 44.75 30.17
C ALA A 109 51.15 45.06 31.62
N LEU A 110 52.06 45.01 32.59
CA LEU A 110 51.77 45.36 33.98
C LEU A 110 51.44 46.85 34.13
N ALA A 111 52.11 47.72 33.39
CA ALA A 111 51.80 49.15 33.37
C ALA A 111 50.38 49.42 32.83
N PHE A 112 49.91 48.67 31.82
CA PHE A 112 48.53 48.78 31.36
C PHE A 112 47.53 48.32 32.43
N ILE A 113 47.83 47.23 33.14
CA ILE A 113 46.99 46.75 34.26
C ILE A 113 46.91 47.80 35.37
N GLU A 114 48.06 48.38 35.77
CA GLU A 114 48.12 49.40 36.82
C GLU A 114 47.45 50.72 36.40
N GLN A 115 47.67 51.18 35.16
CA GLN A 115 47.02 52.39 34.62
C GLN A 115 45.49 52.26 34.60
N ASN A 116 44.98 51.03 34.49
CA ASN A 116 43.56 50.70 34.52
C ASN A 116 43.16 49.99 35.83
N ARG A 117 43.91 50.17 36.92
CA ARG A 117 43.66 49.47 38.19
C ARG A 117 42.25 49.68 38.74
N LYS A 118 41.63 50.84 38.53
CA LYS A 118 40.23 51.08 38.91
C LYS A 118 39.26 50.17 38.15
N LEU A 119 39.57 49.84 36.90
CA LEU A 119 38.77 48.96 36.07
C LEU A 119 38.93 47.49 36.46
N PHE A 120 40.18 47.08 36.71
CA PHE A 120 40.50 45.67 36.90
C PHE A 120 40.46 45.24 38.37
N ASN A 121 40.78 46.15 39.29
CA ASN A 121 40.97 45.88 40.70
C ASN A 121 41.92 44.70 40.97
N ILE A 122 43.00 44.64 40.21
CA ILE A 122 44.04 43.60 40.29
C ILE A 122 45.33 44.26 40.74
N SER A 123 46.02 43.67 41.72
CA SER A 123 47.39 44.05 42.07
C SER A 123 48.39 43.24 41.21
N PRO A 124 49.42 43.87 40.62
CA PRO A 124 50.48 43.14 39.90
C PRO A 124 51.16 42.03 40.72
N ASP A 125 51.27 42.18 42.04
CA ASP A 125 51.87 41.17 42.95
C ASP A 125 51.02 39.89 43.08
N GLU A 126 49.74 39.94 42.68
CA GLU A 126 48.84 38.79 42.65
C GLU A 126 48.91 38.05 41.30
N LEU A 127 49.81 38.43 40.41
CA LEU A 127 49.96 37.87 39.08
C LEU A 127 51.29 37.17 38.92
N LYS A 128 51.26 35.98 38.34
CA LYS A 128 52.44 35.25 37.90
C LYS A 128 52.40 35.10 36.39
N LEU A 129 53.47 35.53 35.72
CA LEU A 129 53.58 35.39 34.26
C LEU A 129 53.47 33.92 33.86
N ARG A 130 52.51 33.63 32.98
CA ARG A 130 52.20 32.28 32.47
C ARG A 130 52.63 32.11 31.01
N LYS A 131 52.43 33.14 30.19
CA LYS A 131 52.67 33.12 28.74
C LYS A 131 53.30 34.44 28.30
N LYS A 132 54.37 34.36 27.51
CA LYS A 132 55.02 35.48 26.80
C LYS A 132 55.42 35.01 25.40
N LEU A 133 54.64 35.37 24.38
CA LEU A 133 54.85 34.94 22.99
C LEU A 133 54.68 36.12 22.02
N GLN A 134 55.43 36.13 20.93
CA GLN A 134 55.20 37.03 19.80
C GLN A 134 54.82 36.22 18.56
N ILE A 135 53.67 36.52 17.96
CA ILE A 135 53.19 35.86 16.75
C ILE A 135 52.77 36.94 15.77
N ASN A 136 53.34 36.94 14.55
CA ASN A 136 53.04 37.93 13.51
C ASN A 136 53.14 39.40 14.01
N ASN A 137 54.23 39.72 14.71
CA ASN A 137 54.46 41.02 15.34
C ASN A 137 53.45 41.43 16.45
N LEU A 138 52.57 40.54 16.91
CA LEU A 138 51.68 40.78 18.04
C LEU A 138 52.20 40.06 19.29
N TRP A 139 52.47 40.82 20.35
CA TRP A 139 52.82 40.26 21.65
C TRP A 139 51.58 39.78 22.38
N THR A 140 51.65 38.56 22.90
CA THR A 140 50.60 37.87 23.62
C THR A 140 51.14 37.50 25.00
N LEU A 141 50.57 38.11 26.02
CA LEU A 141 50.90 37.84 27.42
C LEU A 141 49.70 37.27 28.13
N SER A 142 49.94 36.34 29.05
CA SER A 142 48.95 36.02 30.07
C SER A 142 49.57 35.68 31.42
N TYR A 143 48.80 35.94 32.47
CA TYR A 143 49.17 35.76 33.87
C TYR A 143 48.16 34.85 34.56
N SER A 144 48.64 33.98 35.44
CA SER A 144 47.81 33.27 36.43
C SER A 144 47.67 34.13 37.69
N GLN A 145 46.54 34.01 38.38
CA GLN A 145 46.36 34.60 39.71
C GLN A 145 47.11 33.78 40.77
N ILE A 146 47.74 34.47 41.73
CA ILE A 146 48.35 33.92 42.93
C ILE A 146 47.60 34.45 44.16
N TYR A 147 47.27 33.56 45.10
CA TYR A 147 46.71 33.91 46.41
C TYR A 147 47.59 33.29 47.49
N GLN A 148 48.18 34.12 48.35
CA GLN A 148 49.11 33.71 49.42
C GLN A 148 50.24 32.77 48.93
N GLY A 149 50.77 33.02 47.74
CA GLY A 149 51.84 32.21 47.12
C GLY A 149 51.37 30.95 46.38
N ILE A 150 50.07 30.64 46.41
CA ILE A 150 49.48 29.47 45.74
C ILE A 150 48.78 29.90 44.45
N GLU A 151 49.01 29.17 43.36
CA GLU A 151 48.39 29.44 42.07
C GLU A 151 46.91 29.06 42.05
N VAL A 152 46.06 29.97 41.55
CA VAL A 152 44.62 29.75 41.38
C VAL A 152 44.36 29.22 39.98
N LEU A 153 43.94 27.96 39.88
CA LEU A 153 43.67 27.29 38.60
C LEU A 153 42.53 27.96 37.85
N LEU A 154 42.56 27.81 36.51
CA LEU A 154 41.54 28.33 35.60
C LEU A 154 41.36 29.87 35.66
N THR A 155 42.34 30.58 36.21
CA THR A 155 42.46 32.04 36.10
C THR A 155 43.33 32.40 34.91
N GLU A 156 43.03 33.55 34.31
CA GLU A 156 43.86 34.12 33.24
C GLU A 156 43.59 35.62 33.13
N VAL A 157 44.64 36.41 33.25
CA VAL A 157 44.65 37.83 32.83
C VAL A 157 45.49 37.91 31.57
N GLU A 158 44.89 38.18 30.42
CA GLU A 158 45.58 38.19 29.13
C GLU A 158 45.53 39.54 28.43
N LEU A 159 46.59 39.85 27.68
CA LEU A 159 46.71 41.04 26.85
C LEU A 159 47.26 40.70 25.46
N ARG A 160 46.84 41.48 24.45
CA ARG A 160 47.40 41.49 23.10
C ARG A 160 47.95 42.89 22.80
N ILE A 161 49.27 42.99 22.58
CA ILE A 161 50.01 44.25 22.51
C ILE A 161 50.78 44.34 21.19
N ARG A 162 50.57 45.42 20.45
CA ARG A 162 51.26 45.71 19.18
C ARG A 162 52.69 46.22 19.39
N PRO A 163 53.56 46.20 18.38
CA PRO A 163 54.95 46.68 18.47
C PRO A 163 55.08 48.14 18.91
N ASP A 164 54.06 48.98 18.65
CA ASP A 164 53.99 50.39 19.04
C ASP A 164 53.47 50.63 20.48
N ALA A 165 53.56 49.61 21.35
CA ALA A 165 53.12 49.64 22.75
C ALA A 165 51.62 49.98 22.93
N LYS A 166 50.77 49.48 22.02
CA LYS A 166 49.32 49.64 22.10
C LYS A 166 48.61 48.31 22.40
N VAL A 167 47.75 48.30 23.41
CA VAL A 167 46.89 47.17 23.77
C VAL A 167 45.65 47.18 22.88
N MET A 168 45.39 46.09 22.16
CA MET A 168 44.25 45.96 21.25
C MET A 168 43.13 45.04 21.76
N ALA A 169 43.46 44.14 22.68
CA ALA A 169 42.50 43.27 23.36
C ALA A 169 43.05 42.83 24.71
N PHE A 170 42.15 42.56 25.66
CA PHE A 170 42.46 41.93 26.94
C PHE A 170 41.30 41.04 27.42
N GLY A 171 41.59 40.13 28.34
CA GLY A 171 40.58 39.28 28.97
C GLY A 171 40.94 38.97 30.42
N ILE A 172 39.96 39.00 31.31
CA ILE A 172 40.18 38.87 32.76
C ILE A 172 39.29 37.79 33.35
N ASN A 173 39.93 36.75 33.87
CA ASN A 173 39.36 35.75 34.77
C ASN A 173 40.17 35.77 36.07
N PHE A 174 39.67 36.53 37.05
CA PHE A 174 40.32 36.78 38.34
C PHE A 174 39.25 36.79 39.45
N TYR A 175 39.59 36.33 40.66
CA TYR A 175 38.68 36.31 41.82
C TYR A 175 39.22 37.17 42.96
N LYS A 176 38.47 38.19 43.34
CA LYS A 176 38.85 39.15 44.40
C LYS A 176 38.56 38.66 45.83
N ASP A 177 37.55 37.81 46.01
CA ASP A 177 37.02 37.43 47.32
C ASP A 177 37.42 35.99 47.70
N ILE A 178 38.68 35.61 47.48
CA ILE A 178 39.18 34.30 47.91
C ILE A 178 39.36 34.34 49.44
N ASN A 179 38.58 33.52 50.14
CA ASN A 179 38.73 33.28 51.57
C ASN A 179 38.86 31.77 51.80
N LEU A 180 40.11 31.30 51.90
CA LEU A 180 40.45 29.88 51.98
C LEU A 180 41.66 29.69 52.90
N GLU A 181 41.58 28.71 53.81
CA GLU A 181 42.73 28.23 54.57
C GLU A 181 43.71 27.50 53.65
N ILE A 182 45.01 27.82 53.73
CA ILE A 182 46.02 27.28 52.81
C ILE A 182 46.88 26.17 53.43
N VAL A 183 46.54 25.74 54.65
CA VAL A 183 47.24 24.67 55.37
C VAL A 183 46.51 23.34 55.14
N PRO A 184 47.12 22.35 54.46
CA PRO A 184 46.51 21.04 54.27
C PRO A 184 46.14 20.35 55.59
N ALA A 185 44.94 19.77 55.67
CA ALA A 185 44.52 18.93 56.80
C ALA A 185 44.79 17.43 56.57
N ILE A 186 44.97 16.99 55.31
CA ILE A 186 45.32 15.61 54.97
C ILE A 186 46.74 15.51 54.36
N SER A 187 47.37 14.34 54.54
CA SER A 187 48.69 14.07 53.98
C SER A 187 48.64 13.78 52.47
N GLN A 188 49.77 13.97 51.78
CA GLN A 188 49.90 13.61 50.37
C GLN A 188 49.68 12.11 50.12
N SER A 189 50.18 11.24 51.02
CA SER A 189 49.95 9.79 50.91
C SER A 189 48.47 9.47 50.95
N LYS A 190 47.69 10.15 51.81
CA LYS A 190 46.25 9.96 51.87
C LYS A 190 45.56 10.44 50.59
N ALA A 191 45.98 11.58 50.06
CA ALA A 191 45.46 12.09 48.80
C ALA A 191 45.80 11.18 47.60
N LYS A 192 46.95 10.48 47.59
CA LYS A 192 47.31 9.50 46.54
C LYS A 192 46.37 8.28 46.55
N GLU A 193 46.02 7.77 47.72
CA GLU A 193 45.03 6.67 47.86
C GLU A 193 43.66 7.09 47.33
N ILE A 194 43.26 8.33 47.60
CA ILE A 194 41.96 8.88 47.19
C ILE A 194 41.91 9.11 45.66
N ALA A 195 43.03 9.49 45.05
CA ALA A 195 43.07 10.00 43.67
C ALA A 195 42.46 9.08 42.61
N TYR A 196 42.43 7.77 42.82
CA TYR A 196 41.87 6.77 41.92
C TYR A 196 40.53 6.17 42.39
N GLU A 197 39.92 6.71 43.45
CA GLU A 197 38.61 6.25 43.91
C GLU A 197 37.57 6.31 42.78
N GLY A 198 36.81 5.23 42.62
CA GLY A 198 35.84 5.06 41.53
C GLY A 198 36.41 4.53 40.21
N LEU A 199 37.73 4.38 40.08
CA LEU A 199 38.38 3.77 38.91
C LEU A 199 38.72 2.29 39.15
N THR A 200 38.89 1.51 38.08
CA THR A 200 39.36 0.12 38.13
C THR A 200 40.88 0.06 38.19
N PHE A 201 41.46 0.54 39.28
CA PHE A 201 42.91 0.69 39.46
C PHE A 201 43.60 -0.63 39.85
N ASP A 202 44.60 -1.05 39.08
CA ASP A 202 45.45 -2.23 39.36
C ASP A 202 46.74 -1.80 40.08
N ASN A 203 46.80 -2.06 41.39
CA ASN A 203 47.94 -1.72 42.25
C ASN A 203 49.30 -2.31 41.82
N LYS A 204 49.33 -3.28 40.89
CA LYS A 204 50.58 -3.86 40.35
C LYS A 204 51.08 -3.17 39.09
N LYS A 205 50.22 -2.49 38.34
CA LYS A 205 50.50 -1.98 36.98
C LYS A 205 50.27 -0.48 36.83
N ASP A 206 49.38 0.07 37.65
CA ASP A 206 49.00 1.46 37.63
C ASP A 206 49.72 2.24 38.72
N GLN A 207 49.88 3.54 38.51
CA GLN A 207 50.61 4.41 39.43
C GLN A 207 49.94 5.77 39.58
N VAL A 208 50.15 6.40 40.73
CA VAL A 208 49.74 7.78 40.99
C VAL A 208 50.99 8.65 41.15
N LEU A 209 51.18 9.58 40.22
CA LEU A 209 52.26 10.55 40.22
C LEU A 209 51.76 11.89 40.76
N SER A 210 52.55 12.57 41.58
CA SER A 210 52.30 13.97 41.94
C SER A 210 53.59 14.73 42.20
N ASP A 211 53.57 16.02 41.88
CA ASP A 211 54.66 16.95 42.18
C ASP A 211 54.67 17.23 43.69
N GLU A 212 55.78 16.89 44.35
CA GLU A 212 55.92 17.00 45.80
C GLU A 212 55.88 18.48 46.21
N GLY A 213 54.98 18.83 47.15
CA GLY A 213 54.86 20.18 47.69
C GLY A 213 53.95 21.15 46.92
N LYS A 214 53.62 20.91 45.65
CA LYS A 214 52.79 21.85 44.87
C LYS A 214 51.28 21.77 45.21
N LEU A 215 50.72 22.86 45.71
CA LEU A 215 49.28 23.06 45.94
C LEU A 215 48.71 24.01 44.91
N PHE A 216 47.41 23.92 44.70
CA PHE A 216 46.65 24.81 43.84
C PHE A 216 45.35 25.21 44.53
N ILE A 217 44.78 26.35 44.12
CA ILE A 217 43.42 26.72 44.49
C ILE A 217 42.52 26.48 43.29
N LEU A 218 41.51 25.62 43.44
CA LEU A 218 40.55 25.32 42.38
C LEU A 218 39.23 26.07 42.62
N PRO A 219 38.86 27.03 41.76
CA PRO A 219 37.52 27.63 41.82
C PRO A 219 36.47 26.64 41.30
N VAL A 220 35.53 26.27 42.16
CA VAL A 220 34.37 25.42 41.85
C VAL A 220 33.16 26.32 41.65
N LYS A 221 32.78 26.53 40.39
CA LYS A 221 31.67 27.42 40.00
C LYS A 221 30.36 26.65 39.91
N THR A 222 29.31 27.24 40.45
CA THR A 222 27.91 26.89 40.15
C THR A 222 27.27 28.03 39.34
N ASN A 223 25.98 27.93 39.02
CA ASN A 223 25.29 28.98 38.25
C ASN A 223 25.32 30.35 38.95
N ASN A 224 25.32 30.39 40.28
CA ASN A 224 25.13 31.62 41.06
C ASN A 224 26.26 31.90 42.08
N SER A 225 27.21 30.99 42.27
CA SER A 225 28.27 31.13 43.27
C SER A 225 29.58 30.50 42.84
N VAL A 226 30.67 30.92 43.48
CA VAL A 226 31.97 30.28 43.39
C VAL A 226 32.42 29.90 44.80
N SER A 227 32.88 28.66 44.96
CA SER A 227 33.64 28.21 46.13
C SER A 227 35.06 27.86 45.70
N PHE A 228 35.98 27.72 46.67
CA PHE A 228 37.38 27.43 46.42
C PHE A 228 37.80 26.19 47.21
N GLY A 229 38.50 25.27 46.55
CA GLY A 229 39.13 24.12 47.19
C GLY A 229 40.66 24.25 47.13
N LEU A 230 41.34 23.90 48.22
CA LEU A 230 42.80 23.76 48.23
C LEU A 230 43.12 22.36 47.70
N VAL A 231 43.57 22.25 46.46
CA VAL A 231 43.73 20.96 45.78
C VAL A 231 45.17 20.59 45.51
N ARG A 232 45.41 19.28 45.39
CA ARG A 232 46.62 18.72 44.80
C ARG A 232 46.27 17.96 43.53
N GLU A 233 47.01 18.21 42.47
CA GLU A 233 46.91 17.44 41.22
C GLU A 233 47.64 16.09 41.38
N MET A 234 46.95 15.02 41.02
CA MET A 234 47.42 13.65 41.05
C MET A 234 47.22 13.05 39.66
N ILE A 235 48.30 12.69 38.98
CA ILE A 235 48.25 12.00 37.70
C ILE A 235 48.07 10.52 37.97
N VAL A 236 46.87 10.01 37.70
CA VAL A 236 46.54 8.59 37.78
C VAL A 236 46.86 7.97 36.42
N ASP A 237 47.99 7.29 36.32
CA ASP A 237 48.50 6.67 35.10
C ASP A 237 48.13 5.18 35.15
N MET A 238 47.24 4.74 34.26
CA MET A 238 46.67 3.39 34.27
C MET A 238 46.99 2.63 32.98
N PRO A 239 48.25 2.18 32.78
CA PRO A 239 48.61 1.34 31.63
C PRO A 239 47.80 0.04 31.57
N SER A 240 47.28 -0.46 32.70
CA SER A 240 46.46 -1.67 32.73
C SER A 240 45.19 -1.58 31.88
N SER A 241 44.67 -0.36 31.69
CA SER A 241 43.40 -0.06 31.02
C SER A 241 43.57 0.94 29.87
N ASN A 242 44.80 1.33 29.53
CA ASN A 242 45.09 2.42 28.58
C ASN A 242 44.33 3.70 28.93
N GLN A 243 44.31 4.08 30.21
CA GLN A 243 43.69 5.32 30.68
C GLN A 243 44.71 6.18 31.43
N LYS A 244 44.50 7.50 31.40
CA LYS A 244 45.34 8.44 32.14
C LYS A 244 44.49 9.62 32.58
N PHE A 245 44.53 9.95 33.88
CA PHE A 245 43.72 11.02 34.44
C PHE A 245 44.55 12.04 35.21
N ALA A 246 44.11 13.30 35.22
CA ALA A 246 44.48 14.29 36.23
C ALA A 246 43.34 14.40 37.25
N SER A 247 43.55 13.93 38.48
CA SER A 247 42.62 14.04 39.61
C SER A 247 43.04 15.18 40.54
N TYR A 248 42.13 16.09 40.88
CA TYR A 248 42.37 17.20 41.80
C TYR A 248 41.67 16.89 43.13
N VAL A 249 42.46 16.50 44.13
CA VAL A 249 41.97 16.10 45.46
C VAL A 249 42.06 17.28 46.42
N ASP A 250 40.96 17.60 47.10
CA ASP A 250 40.90 18.63 48.14
C ASP A 250 41.69 18.19 49.38
N MET A 251 42.56 19.07 49.84
CA MET A 251 43.55 18.82 50.86
C MET A 251 43.05 19.09 52.28
N HIS A 252 41.78 19.49 52.46
CA HIS A 252 41.13 19.57 53.77
C HIS A 252 40.25 18.36 54.05
N ASN A 253 39.47 17.90 53.06
CA ASN A 253 38.47 16.86 53.27
C ASN A 253 38.68 15.58 52.45
N GLY A 254 39.65 15.55 51.53
CA GLY A 254 39.91 14.38 50.68
C GLY A 254 38.89 14.20 49.55
N GLU A 255 38.09 15.21 49.21
CA GLU A 255 37.14 15.10 48.11
C GLU A 255 37.82 15.27 46.74
N ILE A 256 37.49 14.44 45.76
CA ILE A 256 37.92 14.68 44.37
C ILE A 256 37.02 15.74 43.75
N LEU A 257 37.53 16.96 43.62
CA LEU A 257 36.75 18.09 43.10
C LEU A 257 36.64 18.07 41.58
N TRP A 258 37.66 17.55 40.89
CA TRP A 258 37.74 17.48 39.43
C TRP A 258 38.61 16.31 39.01
N ARG A 259 38.21 15.56 37.99
CA ARG A 259 39.04 14.52 37.35
C ARG A 259 38.86 14.58 35.84
N ARG A 260 39.98 14.67 35.12
CA ARG A 260 40.02 14.81 33.67
C ARG A 260 40.72 13.63 33.03
N ASN A 261 40.14 13.07 31.97
CA ASN A 261 40.86 12.20 31.06
C ASN A 261 41.93 12.98 30.29
N LEU A 262 43.13 12.42 30.19
CA LEU A 262 44.32 13.01 29.56
C LEU A 262 44.69 12.35 28.23
N ILE A 263 43.94 11.34 27.78
CA ILE A 263 44.12 10.72 26.47
C ILE A 263 43.25 11.46 25.45
N ALA A 264 43.86 11.90 24.35
CA ALA A 264 43.16 12.54 23.24
C ALA A 264 42.67 11.50 22.24
N ASN A 265 41.45 11.70 21.73
CA ASN A 265 40.87 10.96 20.62
C ASN A 265 41.71 11.18 19.35
N VAL A 266 41.96 10.13 18.59
CA VAL A 266 42.85 10.16 17.41
C VAL A 266 42.08 10.54 16.13
N GLU A 267 40.74 10.56 16.16
CA GLU A 267 39.86 11.00 15.08
C GLU A 267 40.24 10.39 13.71
N THR A 268 40.29 9.06 13.63
CA THR A 268 40.68 8.35 12.40
C THR A 268 39.58 8.45 11.36
N SER A 269 39.83 9.16 10.27
CA SER A 269 38.86 9.33 9.17
C SER A 269 38.82 8.13 8.25
N ILE A 270 37.62 7.64 7.96
CA ILE A 270 37.35 6.60 6.97
C ILE A 270 36.47 7.20 5.87
N ASN A 271 36.82 6.97 4.60
CA ASN A 271 35.97 7.28 3.45
C ASN A 271 35.64 5.99 2.67
N VAL A 272 34.40 5.86 2.21
CA VAL A 272 33.92 4.70 1.47
C VAL A 272 33.39 5.11 0.11
N LYS A 273 33.91 4.45 -0.93
CA LYS A 273 33.48 4.63 -2.32
C LYS A 273 33.19 3.30 -3.00
N GLY A 274 32.47 3.35 -4.11
CA GLY A 274 32.24 2.19 -4.95
C GLY A 274 31.89 2.56 -6.38
N GLY A 275 32.36 1.74 -7.32
CA GLY A 275 32.09 1.96 -8.72
C GLY A 275 30.65 1.59 -9.11
N VAL A 276 29.85 2.55 -9.57
CA VAL A 276 28.42 2.41 -9.91
C VAL A 276 28.08 3.01 -11.26
N LYS A 277 26.92 2.66 -11.82
CA LYS A 277 26.38 3.25 -13.06
C LYS A 277 25.23 4.19 -12.73
N LEU A 278 25.43 5.50 -12.94
CA LEU A 278 24.50 6.52 -12.46
C LEU A 278 23.20 6.68 -13.28
N VAL A 279 23.24 6.46 -14.60
CA VAL A 279 22.13 6.82 -15.49
C VAL A 279 21.50 5.60 -16.14
N SER A 280 22.31 4.70 -16.70
CA SER A 280 21.82 3.53 -17.44
C SER A 280 22.87 2.42 -17.51
N ARG A 281 22.46 1.25 -18.01
CA ARG A 281 23.36 0.11 -18.25
C ARG A 281 24.52 0.42 -19.19
N LEU A 282 24.38 1.43 -20.06
CA LEU A 282 25.40 1.83 -21.04
C LEU A 282 26.32 2.94 -20.51
N SER A 283 26.00 3.50 -19.34
CA SER A 283 26.81 4.53 -18.72
C SER A 283 28.15 3.97 -18.26
N GLU A 284 29.19 4.79 -18.33
CA GLU A 284 30.46 4.47 -17.70
C GLU A 284 30.30 4.33 -16.18
N GLN A 285 31.15 3.51 -15.58
CA GLN A 285 31.15 3.32 -14.13
C GLN A 285 31.94 4.45 -13.48
N THR A 286 31.36 5.11 -12.47
CA THR A 286 32.02 6.17 -11.68
C THR A 286 32.14 5.74 -10.22
N ASP A 287 33.22 6.13 -9.55
CA ASP A 287 33.42 5.85 -8.13
C ASP A 287 32.69 6.89 -7.28
N GLU A 288 31.55 6.49 -6.74
CA GLU A 288 30.67 7.35 -5.94
C GLU A 288 30.84 7.08 -4.44
N ASN A 289 30.49 8.07 -3.62
CA ASN A 289 30.48 7.94 -2.16
C ASN A 289 29.35 7.03 -1.70
N PHE A 290 29.64 6.12 -0.75
CA PHE A 290 28.65 5.18 -0.22
C PHE A 290 28.21 5.61 1.17
N GLY A 291 27.12 6.37 1.22
CA GLY A 291 26.53 6.82 2.48
C GLY A 291 25.64 5.78 3.17
N ASN A 292 25.44 5.97 4.47
CA ASN A 292 24.65 5.11 5.36
C ASN A 292 25.15 3.66 5.47
N LEU A 293 26.38 3.37 5.06
CA LEU A 293 26.98 2.04 5.08
C LEU A 293 27.45 1.68 6.49
N ASN A 294 27.18 0.45 6.92
CA ASN A 294 27.69 -0.04 8.19
C ASN A 294 29.15 -0.52 8.05
N LEU A 295 29.99 -0.04 8.96
CA LEU A 295 31.38 -0.45 9.16
C LEU A 295 31.52 -1.04 10.56
N LEU A 296 32.09 -2.24 10.66
CA LEU A 296 32.45 -2.84 11.93
C LEU A 296 33.95 -2.64 12.18
N VAL A 297 34.30 -1.69 13.06
CA VAL A 297 35.69 -1.42 13.46
C VAL A 297 35.90 -1.99 14.86
N ASN A 298 36.79 -2.97 14.99
CA ASN A 298 37.01 -3.71 16.24
C ASN A 298 35.70 -4.27 16.86
N GLY A 299 34.77 -4.70 16.01
CA GLY A 299 33.45 -5.22 16.42
C GLY A 299 32.41 -4.14 16.78
N GLN A 300 32.76 -2.86 16.76
CA GLN A 300 31.83 -1.74 16.98
C GLN A 300 31.27 -1.21 15.65
N SER A 301 29.98 -0.89 15.64
CA SER A 301 29.23 -0.46 14.45
C SER A 301 29.32 1.06 14.27
N TYR A 302 29.68 1.48 13.06
CA TYR A 302 29.73 2.88 12.63
C TYR A 302 29.01 3.02 11.30
N TYR A 303 28.30 4.13 11.08
CA TYR A 303 27.63 4.41 9.81
C TYR A 303 28.29 5.58 9.10
N THR A 304 28.51 5.44 7.80
CA THR A 304 28.96 6.56 6.98
C THR A 304 27.89 7.63 6.82
N ASP A 305 28.29 8.89 6.77
CA ASP A 305 27.42 10.02 6.37
C ASP A 305 27.09 9.97 4.87
N GLU A 306 26.30 10.92 4.36
CA GLU A 306 25.92 10.98 2.94
C GLU A 306 27.12 11.13 1.98
N ASN A 307 28.25 11.62 2.48
CA ASN A 307 29.50 11.76 1.72
C ASN A 307 30.41 10.52 1.85
N GLY A 308 29.91 9.43 2.43
CA GLY A 308 30.66 8.19 2.63
C GLY A 308 31.73 8.28 3.71
N ASN A 309 31.68 9.29 4.59
CA ASN A 309 32.69 9.52 5.62
C ASN A 309 32.23 9.03 6.99
N VAL A 310 33.15 8.55 7.80
CA VAL A 310 32.96 8.40 9.25
C VAL A 310 34.28 8.58 9.98
N THR A 311 34.22 9.15 11.19
CA THR A 311 35.38 9.27 12.07
C THR A 311 35.27 8.23 13.18
N VAL A 312 36.36 7.49 13.41
CA VAL A 312 36.44 6.47 14.47
C VAL A 312 37.61 6.74 15.41
N ASP A 313 37.39 6.51 16.70
CA ASP A 313 38.42 6.67 17.73
C ASP A 313 38.99 5.31 18.12
N ILE A 314 40.20 5.03 17.61
CA ILE A 314 40.95 3.81 17.88
C ILE A 314 42.33 4.16 18.44
N SER A 315 42.81 3.35 19.39
CA SER A 315 44.12 3.53 20.05
C SER A 315 45.22 2.62 19.52
N SER A 316 44.86 1.62 18.70
CA SER A 316 45.78 0.71 18.02
C SER A 316 45.20 0.24 16.69
N ALA A 317 46.04 -0.34 15.83
CA ALA A 317 45.61 -0.92 14.56
C ALA A 317 44.50 -1.95 14.79
N SER A 318 43.35 -1.74 14.16
CA SER A 318 42.10 -2.44 14.46
C SER A 318 41.50 -3.06 13.19
N PRO A 319 40.91 -4.27 13.26
CA PRO A 319 40.25 -4.86 12.10
C PRO A 319 39.01 -4.05 11.72
N ILE A 320 38.79 -3.88 10.42
CA ILE A 320 37.57 -3.31 9.85
C ILE A 320 36.91 -4.35 8.95
N THR A 321 35.59 -4.53 9.08
CA THR A 321 34.79 -5.32 8.12
C THR A 321 33.57 -4.55 7.66
N SER A 322 33.10 -4.85 6.45
CA SER A 322 31.88 -4.26 5.89
C SER A 322 31.26 -5.19 4.84
N SER A 323 29.97 -4.99 4.58
CA SER A 323 29.20 -5.57 3.47
C SER A 323 28.25 -4.48 2.97
N LEU A 324 27.57 -4.70 1.83
CA LEU A 324 26.57 -3.74 1.31
C LEU A 324 25.25 -3.80 2.10
N ASN A 325 25.38 -3.46 3.38
CA ASN A 325 24.38 -3.48 4.43
C ASN A 325 24.53 -2.18 5.25
N GLY A 326 23.49 -1.37 5.29
CA GLY A 326 23.51 -0.04 5.89
C GLY A 326 22.23 0.32 6.61
N LYS A 327 22.08 1.59 6.98
CA LYS A 327 20.95 2.06 7.79
C LYS A 327 19.61 1.93 7.06
N TYR A 328 19.56 2.30 5.78
CA TYR A 328 18.31 2.36 5.00
C TYR A 328 18.24 1.35 3.86
N ALA A 329 19.35 0.69 3.53
CA ALA A 329 19.38 -0.31 2.46
C ALA A 329 20.28 -1.50 2.82
N LYS A 330 19.88 -2.68 2.38
CA LYS A 330 20.69 -3.89 2.39
C LYS A 330 20.53 -4.59 1.06
N VAL A 331 21.64 -4.96 0.42
CA VAL A 331 21.59 -5.72 -0.84
C VAL A 331 22.01 -7.17 -0.60
N VAL A 332 21.26 -8.09 -1.22
CA VAL A 332 21.53 -9.53 -1.18
C VAL A 332 21.54 -10.07 -2.60
N TYR A 333 22.65 -10.68 -3.02
CA TYR A 333 22.72 -11.43 -4.27
C TYR A 333 22.53 -12.92 -3.98
N ASP A 334 21.29 -13.38 -4.19
CA ASP A 334 20.89 -14.75 -3.85
C ASP A 334 21.61 -15.78 -4.73
N GLY A 335 22.05 -16.86 -4.09
CA GLY A 335 22.85 -17.92 -4.74
C GLY A 335 24.25 -17.48 -5.20
N GLN A 336 24.72 -16.29 -4.81
CA GLN A 336 26.06 -15.77 -5.13
C GLN A 336 26.83 -15.37 -3.86
N THR A 337 28.15 -15.19 -3.99
CA THR A 337 28.95 -14.61 -2.92
C THR A 337 28.61 -13.13 -2.80
N ASN A 338 27.98 -12.76 -1.68
CA ASN A 338 27.64 -11.38 -1.37
C ASN A 338 28.89 -10.51 -1.15
N ALA A 339 28.75 -9.23 -1.41
CA ALA A 339 29.78 -8.22 -1.17
C ALA A 339 30.31 -8.28 0.26
N SER A 340 31.63 -8.40 0.40
CA SER A 340 32.30 -8.42 1.70
C SER A 340 33.69 -7.78 1.63
N PHE A 341 34.03 -7.02 2.66
CA PHE A 341 35.31 -6.36 2.81
C PHE A 341 35.90 -6.66 4.19
N THR A 342 37.20 -6.92 4.22
CA THR A 342 37.99 -7.01 5.46
C THR A 342 39.29 -6.23 5.28
N GLY A 343 39.72 -5.52 6.33
CA GLY A 343 40.94 -4.71 6.31
C GLY A 343 41.42 -4.38 7.72
N THR A 344 42.37 -3.44 7.81
CA THR A 344 42.90 -2.94 9.09
C THR A 344 43.04 -1.43 9.02
N VAL A 345 42.45 -0.73 9.99
CA VAL A 345 42.55 0.72 10.16
C VAL A 345 43.62 1.04 11.21
N SER A 346 44.41 2.09 10.98
CA SER A 346 45.48 2.52 11.89
C SER A 346 45.11 3.88 12.52
N PRO A 347 45.40 4.10 13.81
CA PRO A 347 45.08 5.37 14.48
C PRO A 347 45.68 6.58 13.75
N GLY A 348 44.84 7.55 13.41
CA GLY A 348 45.25 8.85 12.86
C GLY A 348 45.58 8.85 11.36
N GLU A 349 45.57 7.68 10.73
CA GLU A 349 45.81 7.52 9.30
C GLU A 349 44.48 7.43 8.55
N PRO A 350 44.23 8.28 7.53
CA PRO A 350 43.05 8.17 6.70
C PRO A 350 42.95 6.79 6.04
N PHE A 351 41.77 6.18 6.08
CA PHE A 351 41.50 4.90 5.45
C PHE A 351 40.44 5.02 4.36
N ASN A 352 40.73 4.48 3.18
CA ASN A 352 39.80 4.48 2.05
C ASN A 352 39.34 3.05 1.75
N LEU A 353 38.04 2.80 1.84
CA LEU A 353 37.42 1.55 1.39
C LEU A 353 36.86 1.76 -0.02
N LEU A 354 37.32 0.93 -0.96
CA LEU A 354 36.78 0.91 -2.34
C LEU A 354 36.04 -0.40 -2.61
N TRP A 355 34.74 -0.32 -2.87
CA TRP A 355 33.95 -1.41 -3.43
C TRP A 355 34.23 -1.52 -4.93
N SER A 356 34.85 -2.64 -5.31
CA SER A 356 35.27 -2.95 -6.69
C SER A 356 34.88 -4.38 -7.05
N ASN A 357 35.17 -4.80 -8.28
CA ASN A 357 34.91 -6.18 -8.72
C ASN A 357 35.71 -7.24 -7.93
N ASN A 358 36.68 -6.84 -7.11
CA ASN A 358 37.46 -7.76 -6.27
C ASN A 358 36.73 -8.18 -5.00
N ASN A 359 35.74 -7.40 -4.54
CA ASN A 359 35.10 -7.58 -3.23
C ASN A 359 33.56 -7.46 -3.27
N SER A 360 32.99 -7.17 -4.43
CA SER A 360 31.54 -7.03 -4.65
C SER A 360 31.18 -7.23 -6.11
N HIS A 361 29.95 -7.64 -6.38
CA HIS A 361 29.40 -7.61 -7.74
C HIS A 361 28.91 -6.19 -8.08
N ARG A 362 29.05 -5.78 -9.36
CA ARG A 362 28.63 -4.44 -9.82
C ARG A 362 27.14 -4.15 -9.59
N PHE A 363 26.30 -5.18 -9.68
CA PHE A 363 24.86 -5.09 -9.39
C PHE A 363 24.62 -4.68 -7.95
N GLU A 364 25.33 -5.31 -7.01
CA GLU A 364 25.13 -5.03 -5.59
C GLU A 364 25.50 -3.58 -5.27
N ARG A 365 26.65 -3.11 -5.80
CA ARG A 365 27.11 -1.72 -5.64
C ARG A 365 26.10 -0.71 -6.19
N THR A 366 25.65 -0.95 -7.42
CA THR A 366 24.71 -0.05 -8.12
C THR A 366 23.40 0.06 -7.35
N LEU A 367 22.79 -1.07 -6.98
CA LEU A 367 21.52 -1.06 -6.24
C LEU A 367 21.65 -0.47 -4.84
N TYR A 368 22.75 -0.73 -4.13
CA TYR A 368 22.99 -0.16 -2.81
C TYR A 368 23.07 1.37 -2.84
N TYR A 369 23.84 1.91 -3.80
CA TYR A 369 23.98 3.34 -3.99
C TYR A 369 22.63 3.99 -4.33
N HIS A 370 21.94 3.47 -5.35
CA HIS A 370 20.69 4.07 -5.81
C HIS A 370 19.55 3.94 -4.79
N ALA A 371 19.52 2.90 -3.96
CA ALA A 371 18.53 2.78 -2.88
C ALA A 371 18.72 3.86 -1.81
N ASN A 372 19.97 4.13 -1.39
CA ASN A 372 20.26 5.23 -0.47
C ASN A 372 20.06 6.61 -1.11
N HIS A 373 20.30 6.74 -2.40
CA HIS A 373 20.02 7.96 -3.13
C HIS A 373 18.51 8.23 -3.22
N ALA A 374 17.68 7.22 -3.46
CA ALA A 374 16.22 7.32 -3.42
C ALA A 374 15.70 7.69 -2.02
N HIS A 375 16.27 7.08 -0.97
CA HIS A 375 15.97 7.46 0.41
C HIS A 375 16.30 8.95 0.67
N SER A 376 17.48 9.40 0.24
CA SER A 376 17.90 10.80 0.44
C SER A 376 17.00 11.77 -0.34
N PHE A 377 16.58 11.42 -1.55
CA PHE A 377 15.59 12.18 -2.32
C PHE A 377 14.23 12.27 -1.60
N TYR A 378 13.76 11.16 -1.01
CA TYR A 378 12.57 11.16 -0.18
C TYR A 378 12.69 12.10 1.03
N LYS A 379 13.81 12.01 1.77
CA LYS A 379 14.08 12.89 2.94
C LYS A 379 14.28 14.35 2.56
N MET A 380 14.77 14.65 1.36
CA MET A 380 14.84 16.02 0.85
C MET A 380 13.45 16.63 0.67
N MET A 381 12.49 15.85 0.16
CA MET A 381 11.10 16.30 0.01
C MET A 381 10.36 16.36 1.34
N ASP A 382 10.61 15.40 2.24
CA ASP A 382 9.90 15.28 3.52
C ASP A 382 10.82 14.82 4.66
N PRO A 383 11.57 15.75 5.28
CA PRO A 383 12.55 15.41 6.31
C PRO A 383 11.94 14.79 7.57
N VAL A 384 10.66 15.09 7.85
CA VAL A 384 9.97 14.68 9.08
C VAL A 384 9.30 13.32 8.97
N SER A 385 8.90 12.91 7.76
CA SER A 385 8.28 11.61 7.51
C SER A 385 9.20 10.45 7.88
N LYS A 386 8.63 9.40 8.48
CA LYS A 386 9.36 8.19 8.89
C LYS A 386 9.03 6.98 8.03
N ALA A 387 8.20 7.12 7.00
CA ALA A 387 7.69 6.03 6.18
C ALA A 387 8.81 5.16 5.62
N MET A 388 9.91 5.80 5.21
CA MET A 388 11.09 5.17 4.63
C MET A 388 12.29 5.09 5.58
N ASP A 389 12.13 5.45 6.87
CA ASP A 389 13.18 5.35 7.89
C ASP A 389 13.32 3.90 8.41
N PHE A 390 13.51 2.94 7.50
CA PHE A 390 13.75 1.53 7.80
C PHE A 390 14.81 0.95 6.86
N GLN A 391 15.37 -0.20 7.21
CA GLN A 391 16.30 -0.91 6.33
C GLN A 391 15.51 -1.66 5.24
N LEU A 392 15.48 -1.11 4.03
CA LEU A 392 14.89 -1.75 2.86
C LEU A 392 15.83 -2.84 2.31
N SER A 393 15.32 -4.06 2.14
CA SER A 393 16.09 -5.14 1.51
C SER A 393 15.89 -5.11 0.00
N VAL A 394 17.01 -5.16 -0.74
CA VAL A 394 17.03 -5.32 -2.20
C VAL A 394 17.67 -6.67 -2.52
N THR A 395 16.89 -7.60 -3.07
CA THR A 395 17.35 -8.96 -3.38
C THR A 395 17.50 -9.16 -4.88
N ILE A 396 18.59 -9.81 -5.30
CA ILE A 396 18.89 -10.09 -6.70
C ILE A 396 18.84 -11.60 -6.94
N TYR A 397 17.99 -12.04 -7.86
CA TYR A 397 17.84 -13.43 -8.28
C TYR A 397 18.32 -13.63 -9.72
N ASN A 398 19.02 -14.74 -9.96
CA ASN A 398 19.49 -15.12 -11.30
C ASN A 398 18.49 -15.94 -12.12
N TYR A 399 17.41 -16.41 -11.50
CA TYR A 399 16.35 -17.18 -12.16
C TYR A 399 15.16 -16.29 -12.52
N GLY A 400 14.26 -16.82 -13.36
CA GLY A 400 13.07 -16.12 -13.83
C GLY A 400 13.31 -15.26 -15.08
N GLN A 401 12.24 -14.71 -15.63
CA GLN A 401 12.34 -13.69 -16.67
C GLN A 401 12.85 -12.38 -16.06
N PRO A 402 13.64 -11.58 -16.78
CA PRO A 402 14.12 -10.30 -16.27
C PRO A 402 12.96 -9.40 -15.86
N ASN A 403 12.87 -9.08 -14.57
CA ASN A 403 11.82 -8.24 -14.02
C ASN A 403 12.24 -7.67 -12.66
N ALA A 404 11.52 -6.69 -12.15
CA ALA A 404 11.63 -6.22 -10.77
C ALA A 404 10.25 -6.19 -10.11
N GLY A 405 10.22 -6.09 -8.78
CA GLY A 405 8.98 -5.94 -8.03
C GLY A 405 9.20 -5.51 -6.59
N SER A 406 8.26 -4.75 -6.07
CA SER A 406 8.19 -4.36 -4.66
C SER A 406 7.15 -5.18 -3.90
N ASP A 407 7.51 -5.62 -2.70
CA ASP A 407 6.60 -6.18 -1.72
C ASP A 407 5.69 -5.05 -1.19
N LEU A 408 4.42 -5.05 -1.60
CA LEU A 408 3.45 -4.02 -1.21
C LEU A 408 3.06 -4.06 0.27
N GLU A 409 3.48 -5.06 1.04
CA GLU A 409 3.27 -5.11 2.49
C GLU A 409 4.46 -4.53 3.25
N GLN A 410 5.67 -5.02 2.94
CA GLN A 410 6.89 -4.69 3.69
C GLN A 410 7.72 -3.55 3.06
N GLY A 411 7.62 -3.36 1.75
CA GLY A 411 8.41 -2.42 0.96
C GLY A 411 9.78 -2.95 0.53
N ASN A 412 10.03 -4.26 0.58
CA ASN A 412 11.27 -4.85 0.07
C ASN A 412 11.26 -4.93 -1.46
N ILE A 413 12.42 -4.87 -2.10
CA ILE A 413 12.54 -4.89 -3.58
C ILE A 413 13.25 -6.15 -4.02
N SER A 414 12.76 -6.79 -5.08
CA SER A 414 13.38 -7.96 -5.70
C SER A 414 13.63 -7.74 -7.19
N PHE A 415 14.78 -8.17 -7.67
CA PHE A 415 15.12 -8.23 -9.09
C PHE A 415 15.26 -9.69 -9.51
N PHE A 416 14.61 -10.07 -10.60
CA PHE A 416 14.62 -11.41 -11.18
C PHE A 416 15.34 -11.41 -12.52
N GLY A 417 15.86 -12.57 -12.93
CA GLY A 417 16.56 -12.72 -14.20
C GLY A 417 17.71 -11.73 -14.38
N ALA A 418 18.49 -11.45 -13.33
CA ALA A 418 19.47 -10.36 -13.28
C ALA A 418 20.51 -10.34 -14.42
N ASN A 419 20.80 -11.52 -15.00
CA ASN A 419 21.73 -11.67 -16.13
C ASN A 419 21.03 -11.89 -17.49
N GLY A 420 19.70 -11.78 -17.55
CA GLY A 420 18.97 -11.93 -18.80
C GLY A 420 19.26 -10.78 -19.77
N THR A 421 19.16 -11.08 -21.07
CA THR A 421 19.50 -10.15 -22.14
C THR A 421 18.29 -9.59 -22.88
N SER A 422 17.07 -9.99 -22.53
CA SER A 422 15.85 -9.41 -23.08
C SER A 422 15.50 -8.05 -22.45
N LEU A 423 15.90 -7.84 -21.19
CA LEU A 423 15.69 -6.60 -20.44
C LEU A 423 16.72 -6.53 -19.30
N TYR A 424 17.34 -5.36 -19.10
CA TYR A 424 18.47 -5.14 -18.17
C TYR A 424 18.02 -4.34 -16.93
N VAL A 425 17.14 -4.91 -16.12
CA VAL A 425 16.49 -4.23 -14.99
C VAL A 425 17.45 -3.78 -13.87
N VAL A 426 18.48 -4.58 -13.56
CA VAL A 426 19.37 -4.33 -12.42
C VAL A 426 20.32 -3.15 -12.64
N GLU A 427 20.78 -2.95 -13.87
CA GLU A 427 21.69 -1.86 -14.23
C GLU A 427 20.94 -0.61 -14.76
N THR A 428 19.63 -0.53 -14.51
CA THR A 428 18.80 0.60 -14.93
C THR A 428 18.22 1.29 -13.69
N PRO A 429 18.87 2.35 -13.16
CA PRO A 429 18.49 2.99 -11.89
C PRO A 429 17.02 3.43 -11.79
N SER A 430 16.42 3.89 -12.90
CA SER A 430 15.01 4.28 -12.92
C SER A 430 14.06 3.13 -12.56
N VAL A 431 14.44 1.87 -12.81
CA VAL A 431 13.65 0.71 -12.39
C VAL A 431 13.66 0.59 -10.88
N LEU A 432 14.83 0.71 -10.23
CA LEU A 432 14.89 0.75 -8.76
C LEU A 432 14.09 1.92 -8.19
N TYR A 433 14.15 3.11 -8.81
CA TYR A 433 13.37 4.26 -8.36
C TYR A 433 11.87 4.04 -8.50
N HIS A 434 11.43 3.33 -9.54
CA HIS A 434 10.04 2.92 -9.68
C HIS A 434 9.62 1.97 -8.56
N GLU A 435 10.39 0.89 -8.32
CA GLU A 435 10.11 -0.05 -7.23
C GLU A 435 10.15 0.60 -5.84
N TYR A 436 11.06 1.55 -5.63
CA TYR A 436 11.12 2.35 -4.41
C TYR A 436 9.87 3.25 -4.28
N GLY A 437 9.34 3.75 -5.41
CA GLY A 437 8.09 4.49 -5.47
C GLY A 437 6.90 3.67 -4.96
N HIS A 438 6.81 2.39 -5.30
CA HIS A 438 5.80 1.50 -4.71
C HIS A 438 5.94 1.42 -3.18
N SER A 439 7.16 1.30 -2.68
CA SER A 439 7.41 1.27 -1.24
C SER A 439 6.97 2.56 -0.55
N ILE A 440 7.20 3.72 -1.18
CA ILE A 440 6.70 5.02 -0.69
C ILE A 440 5.17 5.03 -0.69
N ASN A 441 4.51 4.62 -1.77
CA ASN A 441 3.05 4.65 -1.88
C ASN A 441 2.38 3.84 -0.77
N THR A 442 2.87 2.62 -0.50
CA THR A 442 2.37 1.80 0.62
C THR A 442 2.65 2.46 1.97
N ARG A 443 3.92 2.80 2.24
CA ARG A 443 4.34 3.12 3.61
C ARG A 443 3.96 4.53 4.04
N LEU A 444 3.88 5.48 3.12
CA LEU A 444 3.37 6.82 3.41
C LEU A 444 1.90 6.75 3.82
N TYR A 445 1.07 5.98 3.11
CA TYR A 445 -0.33 5.76 3.46
C TYR A 445 -0.47 5.11 4.84
N LYS A 446 0.37 4.11 5.14
CA LYS A 446 0.43 3.49 6.48
C LYS A 446 0.83 4.49 7.57
N GLU A 447 1.77 5.39 7.30
CA GLU A 447 2.12 6.46 8.24
C GLU A 447 0.94 7.42 8.47
N MET A 448 0.14 7.70 7.43
CA MET A 448 -1.06 8.53 7.52
C MET A 448 -2.28 7.80 8.11
N GLY A 449 -2.14 6.54 8.52
CA GLY A 449 -3.18 5.78 9.22
C GLY A 449 -3.97 4.79 8.35
N ILE A 450 -3.65 4.66 7.05
CA ILE A 450 -4.30 3.70 6.15
C ILE A 450 -3.55 2.37 6.21
N SER A 451 -4.08 1.43 6.99
CA SER A 451 -3.35 0.20 7.32
C SER A 451 -2.99 -0.70 6.13
N GLN A 452 -3.80 -0.66 5.08
CA GLN A 452 -3.60 -1.41 3.84
C GLN A 452 -2.52 -0.78 2.93
N GLY A 453 -2.16 0.49 3.15
CA GLY A 453 -1.45 1.28 2.14
C GLY A 453 -2.39 1.68 0.99
N MET A 454 -1.81 2.10 -0.14
CA MET A 454 -2.55 2.38 -1.37
C MET A 454 -3.04 1.08 -2.03
N VAL A 455 -4.31 1.03 -2.42
CA VAL A 455 -4.97 -0.15 -3.00
C VAL A 455 -5.22 -0.03 -4.51
N ASN A 456 -5.41 1.17 -5.07
CA ASN A 456 -5.60 1.34 -6.50
C ASN A 456 -4.29 1.09 -7.27
N LEU A 457 -4.20 -0.04 -7.96
CA LEU A 457 -2.97 -0.44 -8.66
C LEU A 457 -2.58 0.51 -9.80
N ALA A 458 -3.53 1.12 -10.51
CA ALA A 458 -3.22 2.08 -11.59
C ALA A 458 -2.59 3.37 -11.02
N CYS A 459 -3.11 3.90 -9.92
CA CYS A 459 -2.51 5.03 -9.20
C CYS A 459 -1.15 4.64 -8.61
N HIS A 460 -1.03 3.42 -8.09
CA HIS A 460 0.22 2.89 -7.52
C HIS A 460 1.34 2.87 -8.57
N GLU A 461 1.07 2.34 -9.77
CA GLU A 461 1.97 2.35 -10.92
C GLU A 461 2.30 3.77 -11.39
N ALA A 462 1.28 4.64 -11.51
CA ALA A 462 1.47 6.03 -11.94
C ALA A 462 2.45 6.78 -11.03
N LEU A 463 2.30 6.64 -9.72
CA LEU A 463 3.12 7.33 -8.73
C LEU A 463 4.50 6.70 -8.59
N ALA A 464 4.64 5.40 -8.84
CA ALA A 464 5.94 4.74 -8.94
C ALA A 464 6.73 5.26 -10.16
N ASP A 465 6.08 5.37 -11.33
CA ASP A 465 6.66 5.99 -12.51
C ASP A 465 7.00 7.47 -12.28
N LEU A 466 6.12 8.24 -11.64
CA LEU A 466 6.38 9.64 -11.29
C LEU A 466 7.52 9.77 -10.29
N ASN A 467 7.66 8.87 -9.32
CA ASN A 467 8.81 8.87 -8.41
C ASN A 467 10.13 8.75 -9.20
N ALA A 468 10.22 7.79 -10.11
CA ALA A 468 11.39 7.62 -10.96
C ALA A 468 11.61 8.83 -11.89
N GLY A 469 10.55 9.29 -12.54
CA GLY A 469 10.62 10.35 -13.55
C GLY A 469 10.93 11.72 -12.95
N LEU A 470 10.28 12.11 -11.85
CA LEU A 470 10.52 13.37 -11.17
C LEU A 470 11.86 13.38 -10.43
N MET A 471 12.32 12.23 -9.92
CA MET A 471 13.65 12.14 -9.32
C MET A 471 14.76 12.38 -10.35
N THR A 472 14.63 11.80 -11.54
CA THR A 472 15.63 11.89 -12.61
C THR A 472 15.42 13.07 -13.56
N ASP A 473 14.29 13.75 -13.47
CA ASP A 473 13.76 14.68 -14.48
C ASP A 473 13.76 14.06 -15.90
N GLN A 474 13.42 12.77 -16.00
CA GLN A 474 13.33 12.04 -17.26
C GLN A 474 11.95 11.39 -17.41
N PRO A 475 11.24 11.61 -18.54
CA PRO A 475 9.93 10.99 -18.73
C PRO A 475 9.99 9.50 -19.04
N LYS A 476 11.15 8.99 -19.47
CA LYS A 476 11.35 7.61 -19.92
C LYS A 476 11.72 6.73 -18.73
N VAL A 477 10.74 6.02 -18.18
CA VAL A 477 10.99 5.01 -17.14
C VAL A 477 11.52 3.75 -17.80
N GLY A 478 12.61 3.21 -17.26
CA GLY A 478 13.35 2.11 -17.87
C GLY A 478 14.19 2.55 -19.07
N TYR A 479 14.73 3.79 -19.04
CA TYR A 479 15.54 4.33 -20.12
C TYR A 479 16.76 3.43 -20.42
N LEU A 480 16.86 2.97 -21.68
CA LEU A 480 17.90 2.03 -22.16
C LEU A 480 17.88 0.67 -21.46
N ALA A 481 16.76 0.27 -20.84
CA ALA A 481 16.62 -1.05 -20.23
C ALA A 481 16.60 -2.18 -21.27
N PHE A 482 16.21 -1.92 -22.51
CA PHE A 482 16.13 -2.92 -23.58
C PHE A 482 17.43 -3.02 -24.40
N PRO A 483 17.64 -4.14 -25.11
CA PRO A 483 18.67 -4.26 -26.13
C PRO A 483 18.54 -3.22 -27.24
N ASP A 484 17.32 -2.99 -27.74
CA ASP A 484 17.02 -1.86 -28.62
C ASP A 484 16.97 -0.58 -27.77
N THR A 485 17.93 0.31 -28.02
CA THR A 485 18.08 1.56 -27.28
C THR A 485 17.00 2.60 -27.58
N ASN A 486 16.15 2.36 -28.58
CA ASN A 486 14.98 3.20 -28.84
C ASN A 486 13.78 2.84 -27.96
N GLU A 487 13.76 1.64 -27.41
CA GLU A 487 12.70 1.16 -26.54
C GLU A 487 12.89 1.65 -25.09
N THR A 488 11.77 1.86 -24.42
CA THR A 488 11.68 2.19 -23.00
C THR A 488 10.50 1.43 -22.41
N ILE A 489 10.51 1.17 -21.10
CA ILE A 489 9.43 0.40 -20.47
C ILE A 489 8.13 1.21 -20.57
N ARG A 490 8.16 2.46 -20.10
CA ARG A 490 7.04 3.41 -20.20
C ARG A 490 7.54 4.84 -20.42
N ASN A 491 6.64 5.70 -20.87
CA ASN A 491 6.92 7.11 -21.12
C ASN A 491 5.82 7.99 -20.55
N LEU A 492 6.17 8.83 -19.58
CA LEU A 492 5.29 9.81 -18.96
C LEU A 492 4.85 10.92 -19.95
N VAL A 493 5.54 11.09 -21.09
CA VAL A 493 5.01 11.86 -22.22
C VAL A 493 4.11 10.96 -23.06
N ASN A 494 2.80 11.07 -22.87
CA ASN A 494 1.81 10.30 -23.61
C ASN A 494 0.49 11.09 -23.79
N THR A 495 -0.46 10.54 -24.53
CA THR A 495 -1.78 11.13 -24.78
C THR A 495 -2.91 10.19 -24.33
N ARG A 496 -2.64 9.32 -23.36
CA ARG A 496 -3.60 8.30 -22.90
C ARG A 496 -4.73 8.96 -22.12
N LYS A 497 -5.97 8.59 -22.40
CA LYS A 497 -7.17 9.22 -21.84
C LYS A 497 -8.04 8.21 -21.12
N TYR A 498 -8.64 8.62 -20.00
CA TYR A 498 -9.73 7.88 -19.38
C TYR A 498 -11.07 8.23 -20.06
N PRO A 499 -11.99 7.27 -20.27
CA PRO A 499 -11.80 5.83 -20.15
C PRO A 499 -11.19 5.17 -21.40
N ALA A 500 -10.96 5.92 -22.48
CA ALA A 500 -10.65 5.39 -23.82
C ALA A 500 -9.41 4.47 -23.89
N ASN A 501 -8.48 4.58 -22.95
CA ASN A 501 -7.25 3.78 -22.92
C ASN A 501 -7.14 2.85 -21.71
N ILE A 502 -8.21 2.70 -20.91
CA ILE A 502 -8.28 1.70 -19.84
C ILE A 502 -8.42 0.30 -20.45
N ASN A 503 -7.66 -0.66 -19.92
CA ASN A 503 -7.79 -2.07 -20.29
C ASN A 503 -7.73 -3.04 -19.09
N GLY A 504 -7.72 -2.51 -17.86
CA GLY A 504 -7.67 -3.30 -16.63
C GLY A 504 -6.26 -3.76 -16.24
N GLU A 505 -5.23 -3.36 -16.99
CA GLU A 505 -3.83 -3.64 -16.70
C GLU A 505 -3.21 -2.38 -16.06
N SER A 506 -2.76 -2.49 -14.81
CA SER A 506 -2.36 -1.33 -13.99
C SER A 506 -1.22 -0.52 -14.59
N HIS A 507 -0.22 -1.16 -15.22
CA HIS A 507 0.92 -0.45 -15.82
C HIS A 507 0.49 0.35 -17.06
N ASN A 508 -0.51 -0.14 -17.80
CA ASN A 508 -1.14 0.56 -18.92
C ASN A 508 -2.00 1.73 -18.43
N ASP A 509 -2.85 1.46 -17.44
CA ASP A 509 -3.88 2.39 -16.96
C ASP A 509 -3.25 3.54 -16.16
N GLY A 510 -2.21 3.27 -15.36
CA GLY A 510 -1.48 4.28 -14.58
C GLY A 510 -0.77 5.35 -15.41
N GLN A 511 -0.47 5.09 -16.69
CA GLN A 511 0.12 6.10 -17.58
C GLN A 511 -0.80 7.30 -17.84
N ILE A 512 -2.11 7.18 -17.58
CA ILE A 512 -3.07 8.29 -17.68
C ILE A 512 -2.77 9.33 -16.59
N LEU A 513 -2.74 8.92 -15.32
CA LEU A 513 -2.42 9.81 -14.20
C LEU A 513 -0.96 10.28 -14.24
N GLY A 514 -0.03 9.36 -14.54
CA GLY A 514 1.39 9.72 -14.71
C GLY A 514 1.60 10.75 -15.81
N GLY A 515 0.87 10.62 -16.93
CA GLY A 515 0.88 11.59 -18.02
C GLY A 515 0.38 12.96 -17.61
N ALA A 516 -0.73 13.03 -16.87
CA ALA A 516 -1.32 14.29 -16.41
C ALA A 516 -0.36 15.10 -15.52
N PHE A 517 0.26 14.44 -14.53
CA PHE A 517 1.27 15.10 -13.69
C PHE A 517 2.54 15.47 -14.45
N TRP A 518 2.94 14.68 -15.44
CA TRP A 518 4.09 15.02 -16.28
C TRP A 518 3.82 16.22 -17.20
N ASP A 519 2.60 16.33 -17.72
CA ASP A 519 2.15 17.52 -18.45
C ASP A 519 2.10 18.74 -17.53
N LEU A 520 1.65 18.58 -16.28
CA LEU A 520 1.69 19.63 -15.27
C LEU A 520 3.14 20.11 -15.01
N ARG A 521 4.09 19.17 -14.87
CA ARG A 521 5.53 19.47 -14.73
C ARG A 521 6.11 20.25 -15.91
N LYS A 522 5.55 20.13 -17.13
CA LYS A 522 6.01 20.91 -18.29
C LYS A 522 5.51 22.35 -18.29
N VAL A 523 4.29 22.59 -17.79
CA VAL A 523 3.68 23.93 -17.78
C VAL A 523 3.98 24.72 -16.51
N THR A 524 4.42 24.03 -15.45
CA THR A 524 4.90 24.63 -14.20
C THR A 524 6.44 24.50 -14.08
N ASN A 525 6.94 23.76 -13.09
CA ASN A 525 8.35 23.42 -12.94
C ASN A 525 8.54 22.11 -12.15
N LEU A 526 9.77 21.60 -12.14
CA LEU A 526 10.11 20.32 -11.51
C LEU A 526 9.92 20.31 -9.99
N ASP A 527 10.33 21.37 -9.29
CA ASP A 527 10.26 21.42 -7.82
C ASP A 527 8.81 21.52 -7.34
N TYR A 528 8.00 22.31 -8.04
CA TYR A 528 6.56 22.37 -7.79
C TYR A 528 5.88 21.01 -8.03
N ALA A 529 6.16 20.33 -9.15
CA ALA A 529 5.56 19.03 -9.43
C ALA A 529 5.98 17.95 -8.42
N ARG A 530 7.26 17.95 -7.98
CA ARG A 530 7.75 17.07 -6.90
C ARG A 530 7.01 17.30 -5.60
N TRP A 531 6.90 18.58 -5.20
CA TRP A 531 6.19 18.98 -4.00
C TRP A 531 4.73 18.55 -4.08
N LEU A 532 4.03 18.89 -5.16
CA LEU A 532 2.61 18.64 -5.33
C LEU A 532 2.28 17.15 -5.29
N VAL A 533 2.97 16.32 -6.10
CA VAL A 533 2.73 14.87 -6.12
C VAL A 533 2.97 14.25 -4.73
N HIS A 534 4.02 14.66 -4.02
CA HIS A 534 4.30 14.13 -2.68
C HIS A 534 3.26 14.57 -1.64
N TYR A 535 2.90 15.85 -1.61
CA TYR A 535 2.00 16.38 -0.59
C TYR A 535 0.53 16.07 -0.86
N THR A 536 0.09 15.94 -2.12
CA THR A 536 -1.24 15.40 -2.45
C THR A 536 -1.37 13.97 -1.94
N LYS A 537 -0.32 13.15 -2.13
CA LYS A 537 -0.25 11.79 -1.60
C LYS A 537 -0.35 11.74 -0.07
N LYS A 538 0.35 12.67 0.61
CA LYS A 538 0.44 12.70 2.08
C LYS A 538 -0.79 13.27 2.76
N MET A 539 -1.36 14.34 2.21
CA MET A 539 -2.43 15.10 2.86
C MET A 539 -3.80 14.51 2.56
N GLY A 540 -4.08 14.23 1.28
CA GLY A 540 -5.39 13.72 0.84
C GLY A 540 -5.50 12.20 0.88
N THR A 541 -4.38 11.49 0.70
CA THR A 541 -4.35 10.03 0.52
C THR A 541 -5.40 9.51 -0.51
N PRO A 542 -5.58 10.16 -1.69
CA PRO A 542 -6.61 9.78 -2.67
C PRO A 542 -6.41 8.34 -3.17
N ASP A 543 -7.47 7.53 -3.13
CA ASP A 543 -7.44 6.10 -3.41
C ASP A 543 -8.85 5.48 -3.45
N ASP A 544 -9.11 4.61 -4.43
CA ASP A 544 -10.38 3.88 -4.54
C ASP A 544 -10.17 2.62 -5.40
N GLU A 545 -10.92 1.54 -5.17
CA GLU A 545 -10.83 0.34 -6.02
C GLU A 545 -11.22 0.63 -7.48
N ASN A 546 -12.15 1.57 -7.70
CA ASN A 546 -12.53 2.08 -9.00
C ASN A 546 -11.52 3.14 -9.49
N THR A 547 -10.81 2.81 -10.56
CA THR A 547 -9.78 3.70 -11.16
C THR A 547 -10.32 5.06 -11.59
N GLY A 548 -11.58 5.16 -12.04
CA GLY A 548 -12.19 6.44 -12.38
C GLY A 548 -12.43 7.33 -11.17
N ILE A 549 -12.90 6.75 -10.06
CA ILE A 549 -13.07 7.46 -8.78
C ILE A 549 -11.71 7.89 -8.25
N ALA A 550 -10.74 6.97 -8.20
CA ALA A 550 -9.38 7.29 -7.74
C ALA A 550 -8.75 8.44 -8.56
N PHE A 551 -8.85 8.43 -9.90
CA PHE A 551 -8.34 9.53 -10.73
C PHE A 551 -9.03 10.87 -10.45
N PHE A 552 -10.34 10.85 -10.18
CA PHE A 552 -11.07 12.04 -9.78
C PHE A 552 -10.64 12.56 -8.40
N GLU A 553 -10.46 11.67 -7.42
CA GLU A 553 -9.93 12.05 -6.11
C GLU A 553 -8.53 12.68 -6.25
N TRP A 554 -7.66 12.08 -7.07
CA TRP A 554 -6.35 12.66 -7.39
C TRP A 554 -6.48 14.07 -7.99
N PHE A 555 -7.42 14.29 -8.90
CA PHE A 555 -7.66 15.62 -9.48
C PHE A 555 -8.10 16.65 -8.42
N ILE A 556 -9.07 16.30 -7.57
CA ILE A 556 -9.58 17.19 -6.51
C ILE A 556 -8.52 17.45 -5.44
N GLU A 557 -7.89 16.41 -4.92
CA GLU A 557 -6.85 16.54 -3.89
C GLU A 557 -5.62 17.30 -4.41
N THR A 558 -5.34 17.23 -5.72
CA THR A 558 -4.29 18.07 -6.33
C THR A 558 -4.63 19.55 -6.24
N LEU A 559 -5.88 19.94 -6.53
CA LEU A 559 -6.32 21.34 -6.39
C LEU A 559 -6.30 21.78 -4.91
N ILE A 560 -6.78 20.94 -4.00
CA ILE A 560 -6.74 21.23 -2.55
C ILE A 560 -5.30 21.41 -2.06
N THR A 561 -4.39 20.53 -2.51
CA THR A 561 -2.97 20.61 -2.14
C THR A 561 -2.33 21.88 -2.70
N ASP A 562 -2.62 22.22 -3.96
CA ASP A 562 -2.15 23.44 -4.60
C ASP A 562 -2.54 24.70 -3.80
N ASP A 563 -3.76 24.75 -3.28
CA ASP A 563 -4.25 25.87 -2.48
C ASP A 563 -3.57 26.01 -1.09
N SER A 564 -2.83 24.99 -0.66
CA SER A 564 -1.95 25.07 0.51
C SER A 564 -0.51 25.51 0.16
N HIS A 565 -0.23 25.76 -1.12
CA HIS A 565 1.10 26.12 -1.62
C HIS A 565 1.26 27.62 -1.90
N GLY A 566 2.40 28.18 -1.50
CA GLY A 566 2.81 29.52 -1.94
C GLY A 566 1.79 30.61 -1.59
N ASP A 567 1.15 31.17 -2.63
CA ASP A 567 0.14 32.23 -2.53
C ASP A 567 -1.29 31.70 -2.24
N GLY A 568 -1.46 30.39 -2.08
CA GLY A 568 -2.74 29.79 -1.72
C GLY A 568 -3.23 30.19 -0.32
N ASP A 569 -4.54 30.29 -0.15
CA ASP A 569 -5.18 30.77 1.08
C ASP A 569 -5.97 29.70 1.84
N ASN A 570 -6.00 28.46 1.32
CA ASN A 570 -6.81 27.34 1.80
C ASN A 570 -8.33 27.61 1.69
N ASP A 571 -8.76 28.43 0.74
CA ASP A 571 -10.14 28.65 0.33
C ASP A 571 -10.37 28.35 -1.17
N MET A 572 -10.60 27.06 -1.44
CA MET A 572 -11.00 26.51 -2.75
C MET A 572 -12.18 27.22 -3.43
N SER A 573 -13.01 28.01 -2.73
CA SER A 573 -14.17 28.68 -3.35
C SER A 573 -13.78 29.80 -4.31
N ASN A 574 -12.55 30.32 -4.20
CA ASN A 574 -12.06 31.43 -5.00
C ASN A 574 -11.01 31.02 -6.07
N GLY A 575 -10.67 29.73 -6.13
CA GLY A 575 -9.66 29.17 -7.02
C GLY A 575 -8.44 28.68 -6.26
N THR A 576 -7.40 28.28 -6.99
CA THR A 576 -6.12 27.83 -6.43
C THR A 576 -4.97 28.38 -7.31
N PRO A 577 -3.73 28.53 -6.78
CA PRO A 577 -2.63 29.22 -7.46
C PRO A 577 -2.34 28.72 -8.88
N TYR A 578 -2.35 27.40 -9.09
CA TYR A 578 -2.10 26.74 -10.37
C TYR A 578 -3.33 25.97 -10.88
N SER A 579 -4.54 26.32 -10.43
CA SER A 579 -5.80 25.68 -10.84
C SER A 579 -5.94 25.54 -12.35
N LYS A 580 -5.57 26.57 -13.11
CA LYS A 580 -5.65 26.56 -14.58
C LYS A 580 -4.73 25.49 -15.19
N GLU A 581 -3.46 25.48 -14.80
CA GLU A 581 -2.45 24.52 -15.26
C GLU A 581 -2.80 23.08 -14.88
N ILE A 582 -3.32 22.87 -13.66
CA ILE A 582 -3.81 21.58 -13.18
C ILE A 582 -4.99 21.11 -14.04
N ILE A 583 -6.03 21.94 -14.18
CA ILE A 583 -7.23 21.61 -14.97
C ILE A 583 -6.85 21.30 -16.42
N GLU A 584 -6.04 22.13 -17.06
CA GLU A 584 -5.60 21.91 -18.45
C GLU A 584 -4.81 20.60 -18.60
N SER A 585 -3.94 20.27 -17.64
CA SER A 585 -3.11 19.06 -17.70
C SER A 585 -3.93 17.79 -17.47
N PHE A 586 -4.84 17.79 -16.48
CA PHE A 586 -5.75 16.67 -16.22
C PHE A 586 -6.78 16.49 -17.34
N ASN A 587 -7.27 17.58 -17.94
CA ASN A 587 -8.23 17.53 -19.06
C ASN A 587 -7.61 16.98 -20.37
N LYS A 588 -6.30 17.08 -20.58
CA LYS A 588 -5.64 16.38 -21.71
C LYS A 588 -5.78 14.86 -21.63
N HIS A 589 -5.88 14.35 -20.40
CA HIS A 589 -6.04 12.93 -20.07
C HIS A 589 -7.49 12.55 -19.73
N ASP A 590 -8.43 13.47 -19.90
CA ASP A 590 -9.87 13.31 -19.62
C ASP A 590 -10.19 12.91 -18.16
N ILE A 591 -9.27 13.20 -17.22
CA ILE A 591 -9.43 12.92 -15.77
C ILE A 591 -9.66 14.20 -14.93
N GLY A 592 -9.92 15.33 -15.57
CA GLY A 592 -10.23 16.61 -14.92
C GLY A 592 -11.73 16.91 -14.85
N THR A 593 -12.14 18.11 -15.27
CA THR A 593 -13.53 18.63 -15.17
C THR A 593 -14.55 17.75 -15.88
N LYS A 594 -14.17 17.10 -16.99
CA LYS A 594 -15.01 16.15 -17.71
C LYS A 594 -15.40 14.95 -16.83
N LEU A 595 -14.42 14.29 -16.21
CA LEU A 595 -14.65 13.14 -15.34
C LEU A 595 -15.41 13.55 -14.08
N ALA A 596 -15.05 14.70 -13.51
CA ALA A 596 -15.75 15.29 -12.38
C ALA A 596 -17.25 15.47 -12.67
N MET A 597 -17.60 16.00 -13.86
CA MET A 597 -18.99 16.15 -14.28
C MET A 597 -19.68 14.79 -14.48
N GLN A 598 -18.99 13.78 -15.04
CA GLN A 598 -19.52 12.42 -15.17
C GLN A 598 -19.85 11.76 -13.83
N LEU A 599 -19.01 11.94 -12.82
CA LEU A 599 -19.23 11.37 -11.48
C LEU A 599 -20.30 12.11 -10.68
N SER A 600 -20.56 13.37 -11.00
CA SER A 600 -21.63 14.17 -10.38
C SER A 600 -23.03 13.93 -10.98
N PHE A 601 -23.12 13.10 -12.03
CA PHE A 601 -24.34 12.86 -12.78
C PHE A 601 -25.28 11.92 -12.03
N GLU A 602 -26.55 12.32 -11.87
CA GLU A 602 -27.57 11.47 -11.24
C GLU A 602 -28.77 11.31 -12.16
N HIS A 603 -29.23 10.07 -12.31
CA HIS A 603 -30.43 9.77 -13.08
C HIS A 603 -31.05 8.45 -12.63
N THR A 604 -32.36 8.45 -12.42
CA THR A 604 -33.15 7.23 -12.25
C THR A 604 -33.63 6.76 -13.62
N PRO A 605 -33.18 5.60 -14.11
CA PRO A 605 -33.63 5.08 -15.40
C PRO A 605 -35.15 4.97 -15.47
N TYR A 606 -35.73 5.48 -16.56
CA TYR A 606 -37.13 5.26 -16.86
C TYR A 606 -37.41 3.77 -17.08
N GLY A 607 -38.43 3.24 -16.39
CA GLY A 607 -38.78 1.82 -16.46
C GLY A 607 -39.69 1.46 -17.65
N ASP A 608 -39.80 0.17 -17.93
CA ASP A 608 -40.75 -0.35 -18.92
C ASP A 608 -42.18 0.13 -18.61
N THR A 609 -42.94 0.47 -19.65
CA THR A 609 -44.25 1.11 -19.48
C THR A 609 -45.30 0.57 -20.45
N GLN A 610 -46.56 0.55 -20.01
CA GLN A 610 -47.72 0.32 -20.88
C GLN A 610 -48.27 1.60 -21.51
N ASP A 611 -47.77 2.78 -21.09
CA ASP A 611 -48.24 4.06 -21.60
C ASP A 611 -47.73 4.30 -23.03
N THR A 612 -48.68 4.43 -23.96
CA THR A 612 -48.43 4.70 -25.39
C THR A 612 -49.04 6.02 -25.85
N GLU A 613 -49.65 6.77 -24.94
CA GLU A 613 -50.43 7.97 -25.25
C GLU A 613 -49.75 9.25 -24.74
N ASN A 614 -48.99 9.18 -23.64
CA ASN A 614 -48.34 10.34 -23.04
C ASN A 614 -46.83 10.40 -23.30
N PRO A 615 -46.22 11.61 -23.37
CA PRO A 615 -44.77 11.77 -23.40
C PRO A 615 -44.09 11.23 -22.13
N TYR A 616 -42.89 10.69 -22.30
CA TYR A 616 -42.08 10.13 -21.22
C TYR A 616 -41.17 11.20 -20.62
N LYS A 617 -41.41 11.53 -19.35
CA LYS A 617 -40.60 12.51 -18.61
C LYS A 617 -39.28 11.88 -18.18
N ILE A 618 -38.17 12.42 -18.68
CA ILE A 618 -36.83 12.05 -18.26
C ILE A 618 -36.25 13.21 -17.45
N GLN A 619 -35.99 12.95 -16.17
CA GLN A 619 -35.39 13.92 -15.24
C GLN A 619 -34.03 13.41 -14.77
N PHE A 620 -33.06 14.32 -14.68
CA PHE A 620 -31.68 14.01 -14.31
C PHE A 620 -30.99 15.24 -13.73
N VAL A 621 -29.87 15.02 -13.04
CA VAL A 621 -29.02 16.05 -12.44
C VAL A 621 -27.69 16.10 -13.17
N VAL A 622 -27.28 17.29 -13.58
CA VAL A 622 -25.94 17.56 -14.14
C VAL A 622 -25.39 18.82 -13.48
N ARG A 623 -24.18 18.74 -12.94
CA ARG A 623 -23.53 19.88 -12.28
C ARG A 623 -22.04 19.92 -12.59
N ASN A 624 -21.43 21.10 -12.46
CA ASN A 624 -19.98 21.20 -12.36
C ASN A 624 -19.61 21.16 -10.87
N PRO A 625 -18.92 20.10 -10.38
CA PRO A 625 -18.54 20.02 -8.98
C PRO A 625 -17.42 21.00 -8.59
N ILE A 626 -16.74 21.64 -9.55
CA ILE A 626 -15.66 22.60 -9.32
C ILE A 626 -16.23 24.02 -9.27
N THR A 627 -16.71 24.42 -8.09
CA THR A 627 -17.55 25.61 -7.89
C THR A 627 -16.86 26.93 -8.24
N PHE A 628 -15.54 27.07 -8.03
CA PHE A 628 -14.80 28.31 -8.32
C PHE A 628 -14.69 28.64 -9.82
N LEU A 629 -14.96 27.68 -10.72
CA LEU A 629 -14.95 27.92 -12.16
C LEU A 629 -16.17 28.74 -12.63
N ASN A 630 -17.19 28.89 -11.78
CA ASN A 630 -18.34 29.78 -12.00
C ASN A 630 -19.03 29.60 -13.37
N TYR A 631 -19.11 28.36 -13.86
CA TYR A 631 -19.91 28.01 -15.02
C TYR A 631 -20.85 26.84 -14.75
N GLU A 632 -22.05 26.95 -15.29
CA GLU A 632 -23.06 25.90 -15.33
C GLU A 632 -22.88 25.04 -16.59
N PRO A 633 -23.22 23.74 -16.56
CA PRO A 633 -23.25 22.92 -17.76
C PRO A 633 -24.11 23.55 -18.87
N LYS A 634 -23.53 23.73 -20.07
CA LYS A 634 -24.23 24.33 -21.23
C LYS A 634 -24.70 23.26 -22.21
N ASN A 635 -25.63 23.63 -23.10
CA ASN A 635 -26.13 22.76 -24.17
C ASN A 635 -26.58 21.38 -23.66
N VAL A 636 -27.26 21.35 -22.51
CA VAL A 636 -27.75 20.11 -21.91
C VAL A 636 -28.86 19.53 -22.80
N LYS A 637 -28.65 18.30 -23.25
CA LYS A 637 -29.51 17.61 -24.22
C LYS A 637 -29.80 16.19 -23.78
N LEU A 638 -30.99 15.72 -24.15
CA LEU A 638 -31.34 14.31 -24.18
C LEU A 638 -31.31 13.81 -25.63
N HIS A 639 -30.72 12.66 -25.84
CA HIS A 639 -30.67 11.96 -27.13
C HIS A 639 -31.49 10.69 -27.02
N TYR A 640 -32.42 10.45 -27.94
CA TYR A 640 -33.20 9.22 -27.95
C TYR A 640 -33.29 8.56 -29.33
N SER A 641 -33.61 7.28 -29.34
CA SER A 641 -33.67 6.42 -30.52
C SER A 641 -34.66 5.27 -30.31
N ASN A 642 -35.38 4.91 -31.36
CA ASN A 642 -36.23 3.70 -31.42
C ASN A 642 -35.76 2.64 -32.43
N ASP A 643 -34.57 2.80 -33.03
CA ASP A 643 -34.04 1.92 -34.09
C ASP A 643 -32.66 1.33 -33.77
N GLY A 644 -32.32 1.25 -32.48
CA GLY A 644 -31.03 0.73 -32.02
C GLY A 644 -29.86 1.71 -32.19
N LEU A 645 -30.11 3.02 -32.03
CA LEU A 645 -29.16 4.13 -32.19
C LEU A 645 -28.67 4.34 -33.63
N LYS A 646 -29.35 3.79 -34.64
CA LYS A 646 -29.03 4.06 -36.05
C LYS A 646 -29.37 5.50 -36.41
N THR A 647 -30.49 6.00 -35.89
CA THR A 647 -30.86 7.40 -35.91
C THR A 647 -30.99 7.92 -34.48
N LYS A 648 -30.69 9.20 -34.29
CA LYS A 648 -30.73 9.86 -32.98
C LYS A 648 -31.48 11.17 -33.11
N THR A 649 -32.45 11.38 -32.22
CA THR A 649 -33.15 12.65 -32.11
C THR A 649 -32.65 13.37 -30.86
N GLU A 650 -32.30 14.66 -31.02
CA GLU A 650 -31.86 15.52 -29.92
C GLU A 650 -33.02 16.35 -29.38
N LEU A 651 -33.15 16.39 -28.06
CA LEU A 651 -34.06 17.26 -27.33
C LEU A 651 -33.24 18.15 -26.40
N ALA A 652 -33.48 19.47 -26.47
CA ALA A 652 -32.93 20.37 -25.46
C ALA A 652 -33.60 20.10 -24.11
N ALA A 653 -32.80 20.01 -23.04
CA ALA A 653 -33.33 19.85 -21.70
C ALA A 653 -33.67 21.20 -21.07
N THR A 654 -34.74 21.24 -20.27
CA THR A 654 -35.17 22.43 -19.54
C THR A 654 -34.55 22.41 -18.15
N TYR A 655 -33.88 23.50 -17.75
CA TYR A 655 -33.33 23.65 -16.41
C TYR A 655 -34.43 24.03 -15.41
N LEU A 656 -34.51 23.31 -14.29
CA LEU A 656 -35.53 23.49 -13.25
C LEU A 656 -35.00 24.21 -12.00
N GLY A 657 -33.70 24.48 -11.92
CA GLY A 657 -33.01 24.90 -10.70
C GLY A 657 -32.40 23.71 -9.94
N ASN A 658 -31.48 24.00 -9.00
CA ASN A 658 -30.77 22.99 -8.20
C ASN A 658 -30.18 21.85 -9.07
N ASP A 659 -29.42 22.21 -10.10
CA ASP A 659 -28.73 21.27 -11.02
C ASP A 659 -29.65 20.29 -11.78
N THR A 660 -30.96 20.45 -11.68
CA THR A 660 -31.94 19.50 -12.21
C THR A 660 -32.43 19.92 -13.58
N TYR A 661 -32.48 18.94 -14.49
CA TYR A 661 -32.93 19.11 -15.87
C TYR A 661 -34.04 18.11 -16.21
N GLU A 662 -34.92 18.48 -17.12
CA GLU A 662 -35.92 17.56 -17.68
C GLU A 662 -36.06 17.68 -19.20
N ALA A 663 -36.38 16.55 -19.83
CA ALA A 663 -36.76 16.47 -21.23
C ALA A 663 -37.89 15.45 -21.40
N TYR A 664 -38.69 15.61 -22.46
CA TYR A 664 -39.86 14.78 -22.73
C TYR A 664 -39.69 14.03 -24.04
N ILE A 665 -39.48 12.72 -23.97
CA ILE A 665 -39.52 11.87 -25.17
C ILE A 665 -41.00 11.77 -25.61
N PRO A 666 -41.34 12.04 -26.88
CA PRO A 666 -42.72 11.94 -27.36
C PRO A 666 -43.31 10.54 -27.15
N ALA A 667 -44.65 10.45 -27.04
CA ALA A 667 -45.36 9.18 -27.00
C ALA A 667 -45.00 8.30 -28.19
N MET A 668 -44.91 6.99 -27.97
CA MET A 668 -44.46 6.02 -28.97
C MET A 668 -45.45 4.88 -29.11
N PRO A 669 -45.54 4.27 -30.31
CA PRO A 669 -46.44 3.16 -30.55
C PRO A 669 -46.03 1.93 -29.74
N LYS A 670 -47.01 1.06 -29.50
CA LYS A 670 -46.83 -0.25 -28.86
C LYS A 670 -45.74 -1.09 -29.56
N GLY A 671 -44.95 -1.80 -28.75
CA GLY A 671 -43.85 -2.61 -29.22
C GLY A 671 -42.66 -1.77 -29.70
N THR A 672 -42.33 -0.72 -28.95
CA THR A 672 -41.13 0.12 -29.21
C THR A 672 -40.08 -0.17 -28.15
N ILE A 673 -38.82 -0.32 -28.58
CA ILE A 673 -37.65 -0.39 -27.69
C ILE A 673 -36.99 0.98 -27.75
N MET A 674 -37.05 1.71 -26.64
CA MET A 674 -36.46 3.04 -26.56
C MET A 674 -35.04 2.96 -26.00
N LYS A 675 -34.12 3.69 -26.62
CA LYS A 675 -32.76 3.92 -26.10
C LYS A 675 -32.51 5.41 -25.96
N TYR A 676 -31.89 5.84 -24.86
CA TYR A 676 -31.55 7.23 -24.63
C TYR A 676 -30.29 7.44 -23.80
N TYR A 677 -29.71 8.63 -23.92
CA TYR A 677 -28.56 9.10 -23.14
C TYR A 677 -28.58 10.63 -23.10
N MET A 678 -27.80 11.22 -22.21
CA MET A 678 -27.74 12.68 -22.02
C MET A 678 -26.37 13.21 -22.44
N SER A 679 -26.30 14.50 -22.75
CA SER A 679 -25.02 15.18 -22.96
C SER A 679 -25.05 16.61 -22.47
N ALA A 680 -23.89 17.13 -22.08
CA ALA A 680 -23.67 18.55 -21.78
C ALA A 680 -22.30 18.99 -22.31
N LEU A 681 -22.14 20.29 -22.56
CA LEU A 681 -20.84 20.90 -22.88
C LEU A 681 -20.14 21.26 -21.57
N ASP A 682 -18.97 20.69 -21.34
CA ASP A 682 -18.05 21.10 -20.28
C ASP A 682 -17.17 22.26 -20.78
N GLU A 683 -17.32 23.46 -20.21
CA GLU A 683 -16.54 24.63 -20.62
C GLU A 683 -15.06 24.54 -20.18
N GLY A 684 -14.76 23.80 -19.10
CA GLY A 684 -13.39 23.62 -18.60
C GLY A 684 -12.50 22.81 -19.54
N SER A 685 -13.05 21.78 -20.20
CA SER A 685 -12.35 21.00 -21.23
C SER A 685 -12.71 21.41 -22.66
N ASN A 686 -13.76 22.21 -22.84
CA ASN A 686 -14.39 22.52 -24.14
C ASN A 686 -14.79 21.26 -24.93
N GLN A 687 -15.30 20.24 -24.21
CA GLN A 687 -15.73 18.97 -24.79
C GLN A 687 -17.19 18.67 -24.44
N ASN A 688 -17.87 17.94 -25.33
CA ASN A 688 -19.14 17.31 -24.96
C ASN A 688 -18.87 16.13 -24.04
N VAL A 689 -19.59 16.11 -22.93
CA VAL A 689 -19.63 15.00 -21.97
C VAL A 689 -20.92 14.25 -22.18
N TYR A 690 -20.83 12.93 -22.20
CA TYR A 690 -21.95 12.03 -22.42
C TYR A 690 -22.24 11.25 -21.14
N PHE A 691 -23.52 11.06 -20.86
CA PHE A 691 -24.03 10.35 -19.68
C PHE A 691 -24.96 9.23 -20.13
N SER A 692 -24.54 7.99 -19.89
CA SER A 692 -25.24 6.77 -20.25
C SER A 692 -25.27 5.78 -19.07
N LYS A 693 -26.00 4.66 -19.20
CA LYS A 693 -26.10 3.63 -18.16
C LYS A 693 -24.73 3.07 -17.76
N ASP A 694 -23.85 2.90 -18.74
CA ASP A 694 -22.42 2.63 -18.54
C ASP A 694 -21.64 3.57 -19.47
N ASN A 695 -20.85 4.47 -18.89
CA ASN A 695 -20.06 5.44 -19.65
C ASN A 695 -18.79 4.83 -20.27
N LEU A 696 -18.22 3.79 -19.64
CA LEU A 696 -16.99 3.12 -20.09
C LEU A 696 -17.23 2.42 -21.43
N ASN A 697 -18.30 1.64 -21.52
CA ASN A 697 -18.68 0.90 -22.74
C ASN A 697 -19.72 1.63 -23.61
N PHE A 698 -20.15 2.83 -23.20
CA PHE A 698 -21.24 3.58 -23.82
C PHE A 698 -22.53 2.74 -23.98
N LYS A 699 -23.03 2.19 -22.87
CA LYS A 699 -24.33 1.49 -22.83
C LYS A 699 -25.44 2.53 -22.57
N PRO A 700 -26.34 2.82 -23.54
CA PRO A 700 -27.44 3.75 -23.31
C PRO A 700 -28.42 3.20 -22.26
N TYR A 701 -29.23 4.09 -21.68
CA TYR A 701 -30.43 3.68 -20.96
C TYR A 701 -31.46 3.14 -21.96
N GLU A 702 -32.29 2.21 -21.51
CA GLU A 702 -33.28 1.58 -22.36
C GLU A 702 -34.52 1.18 -21.57
N PHE A 703 -35.67 1.19 -22.25
CA PHE A 703 -36.95 0.72 -21.72
C PHE A 703 -37.90 0.28 -22.85
N LEU A 704 -38.83 -0.60 -22.48
CA LEU A 704 -39.81 -1.21 -23.36
C LEU A 704 -41.16 -0.50 -23.25
N ILE A 705 -41.79 -0.25 -24.40
CA ILE A 705 -43.08 0.45 -24.48
C ILE A 705 -44.15 -0.51 -25.01
N GLY A 706 -45.14 -0.78 -24.16
CA GLY A 706 -46.34 -1.56 -24.48
C GLY A 706 -46.11 -3.06 -24.64
N TYR A 707 -45.05 -3.60 -24.03
CA TYR A 707 -44.74 -5.03 -24.00
C TYR A 707 -45.38 -5.72 -22.79
N LYS A 708 -45.91 -6.92 -22.98
CA LYS A 708 -46.49 -7.75 -21.90
C LYS A 708 -45.81 -9.11 -21.88
N VAL A 709 -45.72 -9.72 -20.69
CA VAL A 709 -45.23 -11.10 -20.53
C VAL A 709 -46.25 -12.07 -21.13
N GLY A 710 -45.82 -12.83 -22.14
CA GLY A 710 -46.60 -13.90 -22.77
C GLY A 710 -46.21 -15.31 -22.28
N PHE A 711 -45.00 -15.46 -21.76
CA PHE A 711 -44.47 -16.67 -21.13
C PHE A 711 -43.40 -16.27 -20.11
N THR A 712 -43.30 -17.03 -19.01
CA THR A 712 -42.23 -16.93 -18.02
C THR A 712 -41.87 -18.32 -17.50
N ASP A 713 -40.61 -18.52 -17.11
CA ASP A 713 -40.12 -19.72 -16.44
C ASP A 713 -38.99 -19.33 -15.47
N ASP A 714 -39.25 -19.57 -14.19
CA ASP A 714 -38.40 -19.28 -13.02
C ASP A 714 -37.54 -20.47 -12.61
N PHE A 715 -37.58 -21.57 -13.38
CA PHE A 715 -36.78 -22.78 -13.16
C PHE A 715 -36.99 -23.51 -11.81
N GLU A 716 -37.99 -23.14 -11.02
CA GLU A 716 -38.30 -23.84 -9.78
C GLU A 716 -38.88 -25.24 -10.01
N ASN A 717 -39.54 -25.40 -11.15
CA ASN A 717 -40.16 -26.65 -11.61
C ASN A 717 -39.53 -27.14 -12.92
N SER A 718 -39.61 -28.45 -13.19
CA SER A 718 -39.15 -29.00 -14.47
C SER A 718 -40.06 -28.57 -15.62
N THR A 719 -39.54 -27.75 -16.52
CA THR A 719 -40.27 -27.13 -17.65
C THR A 719 -39.94 -27.71 -19.03
N GLY A 720 -39.33 -28.90 -19.10
CA GLY A 720 -39.12 -29.61 -20.37
C GLY A 720 -37.85 -29.20 -21.14
N TRP A 721 -36.93 -28.50 -20.49
CA TRP A 721 -35.59 -28.21 -21.01
C TRP A 721 -34.77 -29.49 -21.21
N ILE A 722 -34.01 -29.53 -22.30
CA ILE A 722 -33.16 -30.66 -22.68
C ILE A 722 -31.71 -30.29 -22.36
N PHE A 723 -31.10 -31.03 -21.43
CA PHE A 723 -29.70 -30.86 -21.06
C PHE A 723 -28.81 -31.70 -21.99
N GLY A 724 -27.95 -31.01 -22.74
CA GLY A 724 -26.98 -31.58 -23.66
C GLY A 724 -27.46 -31.76 -25.09
N ASP A 725 -26.53 -31.55 -26.03
CA ASP A 725 -26.62 -31.80 -27.46
C ASP A 725 -25.57 -32.85 -27.87
N PRO A 726 -25.76 -33.66 -28.94
CA PRO A 726 -24.76 -34.65 -29.34
C PRO A 726 -23.38 -34.08 -29.67
N SER A 727 -23.27 -32.77 -29.92
CA SER A 727 -22.00 -32.09 -30.16
C SER A 727 -21.32 -31.55 -28.88
N ASP A 728 -21.91 -31.76 -27.71
CA ASP A 728 -21.31 -31.39 -26.43
C ASP A 728 -20.06 -32.23 -26.17
N ALA A 729 -18.99 -31.54 -25.75
CA ALA A 729 -17.70 -32.15 -25.45
C ALA A 729 -17.29 -31.95 -23.98
N ALA A 730 -18.18 -31.38 -23.16
CA ALA A 730 -17.92 -31.14 -21.74
C ALA A 730 -17.69 -32.45 -20.99
N THR A 731 -16.47 -32.61 -20.43
CA THR A 731 -16.10 -33.77 -19.60
C THR A 731 -16.51 -33.61 -18.13
N GLY A 732 -16.91 -32.40 -17.73
CA GLY A 732 -17.39 -32.01 -16.41
C GLY A 732 -18.08 -30.65 -16.50
N GLY A 733 -18.80 -30.24 -15.45
CA GLY A 733 -19.48 -28.94 -15.40
C GLY A 733 -20.52 -28.74 -16.49
N ARG A 734 -21.38 -29.74 -16.71
CA ARG A 734 -22.47 -29.61 -17.68
C ARG A 734 -23.57 -28.71 -17.13
N TRP A 735 -24.38 -28.13 -18.01
CA TRP A 735 -25.63 -27.48 -17.62
C TRP A 735 -26.51 -28.46 -16.86
N GLU A 736 -27.15 -27.94 -15.82
CA GLU A 736 -28.11 -28.65 -14.97
C GLU A 736 -29.11 -27.66 -14.36
N LEU A 737 -30.22 -28.19 -13.86
CA LEU A 737 -31.15 -27.45 -13.02
C LEU A 737 -30.75 -27.65 -11.56
N GLY A 738 -30.32 -26.60 -10.87
CA GLY A 738 -29.72 -26.75 -9.55
C GLY A 738 -29.69 -25.46 -8.73
N VAL A 739 -29.37 -25.62 -7.45
CA VAL A 739 -29.17 -24.50 -6.50
C VAL A 739 -27.74 -23.98 -6.68
N PRO A 740 -27.54 -22.69 -7.01
CA PRO A 740 -26.20 -22.08 -7.04
C PRO A 740 -25.47 -22.24 -5.71
N GLN A 741 -24.14 -22.36 -5.74
CA GLN A 741 -23.33 -22.53 -4.54
C GLN A 741 -22.43 -21.32 -4.30
N LEU A 742 -22.56 -20.63 -3.16
CA LEU A 742 -21.75 -19.43 -2.91
C LEU A 742 -20.27 -19.80 -2.82
N VAL A 743 -19.50 -19.36 -3.81
CA VAL A 743 -18.04 -19.47 -3.81
C VAL A 743 -17.45 -18.17 -4.29
N ALA A 744 -16.65 -17.55 -3.43
CA ALA A 744 -15.85 -16.37 -3.75
C ALA A 744 -14.36 -16.72 -3.65
N MET A 745 -13.55 -16.06 -4.48
CA MET A 745 -12.12 -16.28 -4.56
C MET A 745 -11.38 -14.95 -4.60
N GLN A 746 -10.20 -14.91 -3.99
CA GLN A 746 -9.30 -13.76 -4.15
C GLN A 746 -8.56 -13.87 -5.49
N ALA A 747 -8.79 -12.90 -6.37
CA ALA A 747 -8.10 -12.70 -7.63
C ALA A 747 -7.16 -11.48 -7.54
N SER A 748 -6.32 -11.26 -8.55
CA SER A 748 -5.45 -10.07 -8.64
C SER A 748 -6.22 -8.75 -8.68
N THR A 749 -7.52 -8.80 -8.99
CA THR A 749 -8.44 -7.67 -9.06
C THR A 749 -9.38 -7.56 -7.84
N GLY A 750 -9.12 -8.30 -6.76
CA GLY A 750 -9.98 -8.33 -5.57
C GLY A 750 -10.74 -9.65 -5.41
N TYR A 751 -11.77 -9.67 -4.55
CA TYR A 751 -12.61 -10.85 -4.38
C TYR A 751 -13.62 -10.97 -5.53
N VAL A 752 -13.66 -12.13 -6.19
CA VAL A 752 -14.61 -12.41 -7.27
C VAL A 752 -15.51 -13.57 -6.88
N VAL A 753 -16.81 -13.38 -7.09
CA VAL A 753 -17.83 -14.42 -6.92
C VAL A 753 -17.84 -15.32 -8.16
N ILE A 754 -17.62 -16.62 -7.95
CA ILE A 754 -17.65 -17.63 -9.01
C ILE A 754 -19.09 -18.12 -9.25
N GLN A 755 -19.84 -18.29 -8.17
CA GLN A 755 -21.27 -18.57 -8.16
C GLN A 755 -21.93 -17.82 -7.00
N PRO A 756 -23.13 -17.24 -7.19
CA PRO A 756 -23.76 -16.30 -6.24
C PRO A 756 -24.40 -16.98 -5.02
N GLY A 757 -24.63 -18.29 -5.04
CA GLY A 757 -25.25 -19.02 -3.94
C GLY A 757 -26.78 -18.93 -3.87
N THR A 758 -27.38 -18.02 -4.63
CA THR A 758 -28.82 -17.89 -4.83
C THR A 758 -29.11 -17.76 -6.31
N ASP A 759 -30.30 -18.19 -6.72
CA ASP A 759 -30.92 -17.83 -7.99
C ASP A 759 -31.32 -16.33 -7.99
N HIS A 760 -31.96 -15.86 -9.07
CA HIS A 760 -32.42 -14.48 -9.21
C HIS A 760 -33.86 -14.28 -8.74
N SER A 761 -34.71 -15.31 -8.84
CA SER A 761 -36.14 -15.20 -8.55
C SER A 761 -36.43 -14.76 -7.11
N GLU A 762 -37.42 -13.87 -6.91
CA GLU A 762 -37.75 -13.32 -5.57
C GLU A 762 -38.09 -14.41 -4.54
N ASN A 763 -38.70 -15.52 -4.98
CA ASN A 763 -39.10 -16.64 -4.13
C ASN A 763 -38.58 -18.00 -4.66
N GLY A 764 -37.46 -18.01 -5.40
CA GLY A 764 -36.87 -19.22 -5.97
C GLY A 764 -35.65 -19.75 -5.19
N THR A 765 -35.10 -20.86 -5.70
CA THR A 765 -33.89 -21.50 -5.20
C THR A 765 -33.02 -22.11 -6.30
N LYS A 766 -33.57 -22.33 -7.50
CA LYS A 766 -32.93 -23.04 -8.59
C LYS A 766 -32.84 -22.16 -9.81
N CYS A 767 -31.80 -22.38 -10.58
CA CYS A 767 -31.67 -21.83 -11.91
C CYS A 767 -30.99 -22.86 -12.82
N LEU A 768 -30.85 -22.52 -14.10
CA LEU A 768 -29.88 -23.22 -14.94
C LEU A 768 -28.50 -22.81 -14.45
N VAL A 769 -27.67 -23.79 -14.09
CA VAL A 769 -26.30 -23.58 -13.59
C VAL A 769 -25.37 -24.61 -14.18
N THR A 770 -24.12 -24.23 -14.42
CA THR A 770 -23.07 -25.19 -14.74
C THR A 770 -22.36 -25.67 -13.47
N GLY A 771 -22.17 -27.00 -13.35
CA GLY A 771 -21.25 -27.61 -12.36
C GLY A 771 -21.64 -27.61 -10.87
N ALA A 772 -22.78 -27.04 -10.47
CA ALA A 772 -23.14 -26.88 -9.05
C ALA A 772 -23.27 -28.21 -8.29
N SER A 773 -23.94 -29.22 -8.84
CA SER A 773 -24.32 -30.46 -8.13
C SER A 773 -23.11 -31.30 -7.70
N ASN A 774 -21.96 -31.15 -8.37
CA ASN A 774 -20.72 -31.85 -8.02
C ASN A 774 -19.73 -30.96 -7.22
N GLY A 775 -20.03 -29.67 -7.04
CA GLY A 775 -19.17 -28.71 -6.35
C GLY A 775 -19.09 -28.85 -4.83
N GLY A 776 -20.13 -29.42 -4.21
CA GLY A 776 -20.19 -29.68 -2.77
C GLY A 776 -20.08 -28.43 -1.87
N GLY A 777 -20.30 -27.23 -2.40
CA GLY A 777 -20.22 -25.96 -1.66
C GLY A 777 -18.81 -25.56 -1.23
N THR A 778 -17.77 -26.15 -1.81
CA THR A 778 -16.37 -25.82 -1.48
C THR A 778 -15.65 -25.24 -2.69
N GLN A 779 -14.70 -24.34 -2.44
CA GLN A 779 -13.87 -23.75 -3.50
C GLN A 779 -13.18 -24.83 -4.35
N GLN A 780 -12.57 -25.84 -3.71
CA GLN A 780 -11.89 -26.94 -4.41
C GLN A 780 -12.87 -27.80 -5.21
N GLY A 781 -14.06 -28.05 -4.68
CA GLY A 781 -15.08 -28.85 -5.37
C GLY A 781 -15.63 -28.15 -6.60
N ILE A 782 -15.94 -26.84 -6.53
CA ILE A 782 -16.37 -26.09 -7.73
C ILE A 782 -15.24 -26.05 -8.77
N ILE A 783 -14.01 -25.68 -8.39
CA ILE A 783 -12.86 -25.65 -9.33
C ILE A 783 -12.63 -27.01 -10.00
N ALA A 784 -12.77 -28.12 -9.27
CA ALA A 784 -12.62 -29.45 -9.81
C ALA A 784 -13.71 -29.82 -10.83
N ASN A 785 -14.91 -29.26 -10.69
CA ASN A 785 -16.08 -29.59 -11.50
C ASN A 785 -16.51 -28.50 -12.49
N MET A 786 -15.76 -27.41 -12.61
CA MET A 786 -15.97 -26.38 -13.62
C MET A 786 -16.00 -26.96 -15.05
N PRO A 787 -16.80 -26.36 -15.95
CA PRO A 787 -16.92 -26.74 -17.35
C PRO A 787 -15.56 -26.98 -18.03
N ASN A 788 -15.43 -28.12 -18.73
CA ASN A 788 -14.27 -28.42 -19.57
C ASN A 788 -14.69 -28.97 -20.93
N GLY A 789 -14.79 -28.08 -21.91
CA GLY A 789 -15.46 -28.33 -23.18
C GLY A 789 -16.85 -27.71 -23.20
N LYS A 790 -17.52 -27.91 -24.33
CA LYS A 790 -18.82 -27.32 -24.62
C LYS A 790 -19.96 -28.09 -23.95
N THR A 791 -20.87 -27.38 -23.29
CA THR A 791 -22.14 -27.90 -22.77
C THR A 791 -23.32 -27.03 -23.22
N THR A 792 -24.47 -27.65 -23.45
CA THR A 792 -25.67 -26.94 -23.91
C THR A 792 -26.92 -27.29 -23.09
N VAL A 793 -27.88 -26.38 -23.09
CA VAL A 793 -29.24 -26.59 -22.58
C VAL A 793 -30.24 -25.95 -23.54
N ILE A 794 -31.26 -26.70 -23.94
CA ILE A 794 -32.17 -26.38 -25.05
C ILE A 794 -33.60 -26.29 -24.53
N SER A 795 -34.27 -25.20 -24.85
CA SER A 795 -35.66 -24.96 -24.46
C SER A 795 -36.62 -25.96 -25.11
N PRO A 796 -37.80 -26.17 -24.53
CA PRO A 796 -38.91 -26.75 -25.26
C PRO A 796 -39.35 -25.82 -26.41
N PRO A 797 -40.17 -26.31 -27.38
CA PRO A 797 -40.68 -25.46 -28.45
C PRO A 797 -41.78 -24.52 -27.95
N PHE A 798 -41.63 -23.22 -28.20
CA PHE A 798 -42.61 -22.19 -27.91
C PHE A 798 -43.41 -21.82 -29.16
N ASP A 799 -44.73 -21.67 -29.01
CA ASP A 799 -45.55 -21.09 -30.08
C ASP A 799 -45.62 -19.58 -30.00
N ILE A 800 -44.77 -18.91 -30.80
CA ILE A 800 -44.73 -17.45 -30.90
C ILE A 800 -45.40 -16.94 -32.19
N SER A 801 -46.05 -17.79 -32.98
CA SER A 801 -46.59 -17.41 -34.29
C SER A 801 -47.61 -16.26 -34.20
N GLY A 802 -48.45 -16.30 -33.16
CA GLY A 802 -49.48 -15.30 -32.86
C GLY A 802 -49.01 -14.04 -32.13
N THR A 803 -47.72 -13.93 -31.81
CA THR A 803 -47.17 -12.76 -31.08
C THR A 803 -46.93 -11.57 -32.01
N GLU A 804 -46.95 -10.36 -31.48
CA GLU A 804 -46.51 -9.14 -32.16
C GLU A 804 -45.15 -8.67 -31.60
N LYS A 805 -44.18 -8.41 -32.48
CA LYS A 805 -42.82 -7.94 -32.15
C LYS A 805 -42.16 -8.64 -30.96
N PRO A 806 -42.15 -9.98 -30.87
CA PRO A 806 -41.77 -10.67 -29.65
C PRO A 806 -40.30 -10.42 -29.25
N ILE A 807 -40.07 -10.31 -27.95
CA ILE A 807 -38.76 -10.20 -27.31
C ILE A 807 -38.54 -11.44 -26.45
N PHE A 808 -37.36 -12.03 -26.51
CA PHE A 808 -36.93 -13.01 -25.51
C PHE A 808 -36.01 -12.31 -24.50
N SER A 809 -36.26 -12.49 -23.22
CA SER A 809 -35.43 -11.96 -22.13
C SER A 809 -35.09 -13.05 -21.12
N TYR A 810 -34.00 -12.86 -20.39
CA TYR A 810 -33.52 -13.76 -19.33
C TYR A 810 -32.53 -13.01 -18.44
N TYR A 811 -32.36 -13.49 -17.22
CA TYR A 811 -31.26 -13.10 -16.35
C TYR A 811 -30.10 -14.08 -16.50
N ARG A 812 -28.86 -13.57 -16.41
CA ARG A 812 -27.66 -14.40 -16.38
C ARG A 812 -26.72 -13.96 -15.28
N PHE A 813 -25.96 -14.92 -14.75
CA PHE A 813 -24.75 -14.66 -13.99
C PHE A 813 -23.60 -15.39 -14.70
N PHE A 814 -22.48 -14.70 -14.93
CA PHE A 814 -21.35 -15.27 -15.66
C PHE A 814 -20.03 -14.89 -14.99
N SER A 815 -19.33 -15.88 -14.42
CA SER A 815 -17.96 -15.69 -13.95
C SER A 815 -16.97 -16.04 -15.07
N ASN A 816 -15.88 -15.28 -15.21
CA ASN A 816 -14.83 -15.54 -16.20
C ASN A 816 -13.49 -14.91 -15.81
N VAL A 817 -12.87 -15.44 -14.75
CA VAL A 817 -11.65 -14.86 -14.17
C VAL A 817 -10.40 -15.58 -14.68
N PRO A 818 -9.38 -14.87 -15.21
CA PRO A 818 -8.13 -15.51 -15.62
C PRO A 818 -7.45 -16.23 -14.45
N TYR A 819 -7.01 -17.48 -14.65
CA TYR A 819 -6.23 -18.22 -13.65
C TYR A 819 -4.78 -18.45 -14.10
N ILE A 820 -4.59 -19.17 -15.20
CA ILE A 820 -3.26 -19.39 -15.82
C ILE A 820 -3.16 -18.77 -17.21
N GLY A 821 -4.20 -18.03 -17.64
CA GLY A 821 -4.28 -17.36 -18.93
C GLY A 821 -4.60 -18.30 -20.10
N GLY A 822 -4.78 -17.72 -21.29
CA GLY A 822 -5.15 -18.39 -22.54
C GLY A 822 -6.60 -18.16 -22.94
N ASN A 823 -7.32 -19.19 -23.42
CA ASN A 823 -8.69 -19.02 -23.93
C ASN A 823 -9.69 -18.78 -22.78
N PRO A 824 -10.42 -17.66 -22.76
CA PRO A 824 -11.45 -17.40 -21.77
C PRO A 824 -12.66 -18.33 -21.95
N GLY A 825 -13.45 -18.49 -20.89
CA GLY A 825 -14.78 -19.10 -21.01
C GLY A 825 -15.66 -18.30 -21.96
N SER A 826 -16.65 -18.95 -22.57
CA SER A 826 -17.62 -18.27 -23.43
C SER A 826 -19.04 -18.71 -23.15
N PHE A 827 -19.93 -17.73 -23.10
CA PHE A 827 -21.37 -17.89 -22.97
C PHE A 827 -22.03 -17.48 -24.29
N ARG A 828 -22.90 -18.33 -24.83
CA ARG A 828 -23.62 -18.09 -26.08
C ARG A 828 -25.10 -18.37 -25.92
N THR A 829 -25.90 -17.49 -26.52
CA THR A 829 -27.34 -17.71 -26.69
C THR A 829 -27.64 -17.87 -28.17
N LEU A 830 -28.40 -18.90 -28.49
CA LEU A 830 -28.83 -19.20 -29.84
C LEU A 830 -30.34 -19.40 -29.88
N VAL A 831 -30.95 -19.08 -31.03
CA VAL A 831 -32.37 -19.28 -31.27
C VAL A 831 -32.62 -20.05 -32.55
N SER A 832 -33.77 -20.71 -32.61
CA SER A 832 -34.21 -21.48 -33.77
C SER A 832 -35.70 -21.24 -34.01
N SER A 833 -36.09 -21.06 -35.27
CA SER A 833 -37.51 -21.01 -35.66
C SER A 833 -38.02 -22.35 -36.22
N ASN A 834 -37.16 -23.36 -36.32
CA ASN A 834 -37.45 -24.65 -36.93
C ASN A 834 -37.13 -25.81 -35.98
N ASN A 835 -37.48 -25.67 -34.70
CA ASN A 835 -37.35 -26.71 -33.68
C ASN A 835 -35.92 -27.27 -33.49
N GLY A 836 -34.91 -26.44 -33.75
CA GLY A 836 -33.51 -26.79 -33.56
C GLY A 836 -32.81 -27.39 -34.78
N ASP A 837 -33.47 -27.48 -35.95
CA ASP A 837 -32.81 -27.93 -37.18
C ASP A 837 -31.72 -26.93 -37.63
N ASN A 838 -31.97 -25.63 -37.46
CA ASN A 838 -30.97 -24.56 -37.66
C ASN A 838 -30.96 -23.63 -36.44
N TRP A 839 -29.77 -23.16 -36.07
CA TRP A 839 -29.54 -22.24 -34.94
C TRP A 839 -28.91 -20.93 -35.42
N VAL A 840 -29.44 -19.81 -34.96
CA VAL A 840 -28.90 -18.46 -35.17
C VAL A 840 -28.36 -17.96 -33.84
N GLN A 841 -27.11 -17.52 -33.80
CA GLN A 841 -26.52 -16.91 -32.61
C GLN A 841 -27.08 -15.50 -32.41
N VAL A 842 -27.62 -15.24 -31.22
CA VAL A 842 -28.13 -13.91 -30.81
C VAL A 842 -27.18 -13.22 -29.85
N GLU A 843 -26.39 -13.99 -29.10
CA GLU A 843 -25.37 -13.47 -28.19
C GLU A 843 -24.14 -14.37 -28.17
N LEU A 844 -22.96 -13.74 -28.08
CA LEU A 844 -21.70 -14.35 -27.66
C LEU A 844 -21.00 -13.35 -26.75
N THR A 845 -20.76 -13.74 -25.50
CA THR A 845 -19.95 -12.95 -24.57
C THR A 845 -18.87 -13.82 -23.92
N ASN A 846 -17.74 -13.18 -23.63
CA ASN A 846 -16.72 -13.64 -22.70
C ASN A 846 -16.54 -12.63 -21.54
N ASN A 847 -17.35 -11.57 -21.49
CA ASN A 847 -17.31 -10.60 -20.41
C ASN A 847 -18.12 -11.12 -19.23
N PRO A 848 -17.52 -11.17 -18.02
CA PRO A 848 -18.24 -11.59 -16.82
C PRO A 848 -19.30 -10.56 -16.40
N THR A 849 -20.17 -10.96 -15.48
CA THR A 849 -21.12 -10.06 -14.80
C THR A 849 -20.78 -9.96 -13.31
N ASP A 850 -21.00 -8.79 -12.72
CA ASP A 850 -20.77 -8.57 -11.27
C ASP A 850 -21.90 -9.15 -10.42
N ASP A 851 -23.11 -9.18 -10.98
CA ASP A 851 -24.33 -9.75 -10.41
C ASP A 851 -25.21 -10.31 -11.54
N TRP A 852 -26.43 -10.74 -11.23
CA TRP A 852 -27.45 -11.11 -12.22
C TRP A 852 -27.78 -9.95 -13.16
N GLU A 853 -27.59 -10.16 -14.46
CA GLU A 853 -27.84 -9.17 -15.51
C GLU A 853 -29.04 -9.58 -16.39
N LYS A 854 -30.07 -8.72 -16.47
CA LYS A 854 -31.18 -8.90 -17.44
C LYS A 854 -30.67 -8.62 -18.86
N THR A 855 -30.86 -9.58 -19.75
CA THR A 855 -30.58 -9.48 -21.19
C THR A 855 -31.86 -9.74 -21.97
N TYR A 856 -32.04 -9.05 -23.10
CA TYR A 856 -33.13 -9.34 -24.02
C TYR A 856 -32.79 -9.04 -25.47
N PHE A 857 -33.49 -9.68 -26.39
CA PHE A 857 -33.36 -9.42 -27.83
C PHE A 857 -34.70 -9.52 -28.58
N PRO A 858 -34.92 -8.68 -29.62
CA PRO A 858 -36.09 -8.80 -30.48
C PRO A 858 -35.93 -10.03 -31.39
N ILE A 859 -36.81 -11.03 -31.24
CA ILE A 859 -36.68 -12.33 -31.93
C ILE A 859 -36.69 -12.16 -33.44
N GLU A 860 -37.54 -11.27 -33.96
CA GLU A 860 -37.70 -11.02 -35.41
C GLU A 860 -36.47 -10.38 -36.07
N SER A 861 -35.50 -9.90 -35.28
CA SER A 861 -34.21 -9.43 -35.82
C SER A 861 -33.30 -10.58 -36.24
N PHE A 862 -33.59 -11.81 -35.79
CA PHE A 862 -32.71 -12.98 -35.98
C PHE A 862 -33.41 -14.13 -36.71
N VAL A 863 -34.68 -14.39 -36.38
CA VAL A 863 -35.47 -15.48 -36.98
C VAL A 863 -36.92 -15.09 -37.20
N GLN A 864 -37.58 -15.74 -38.16
CA GLN A 864 -39.01 -15.60 -38.36
C GLN A 864 -39.80 -16.25 -37.22
N LYS A 865 -40.95 -15.67 -36.84
CA LYS A 865 -41.87 -16.27 -35.86
C LYS A 865 -42.36 -17.63 -36.35
N SER A 866 -42.52 -18.58 -35.43
CA SER A 866 -43.08 -19.90 -35.73
C SER A 866 -43.74 -20.51 -34.50
N ASN A 867 -44.48 -21.60 -34.71
CA ASN A 867 -44.96 -22.45 -33.62
C ASN A 867 -43.93 -23.47 -33.12
N ARG A 868 -42.65 -23.27 -33.48
CA ARG A 868 -41.54 -24.19 -33.25
C ARG A 868 -40.29 -23.45 -32.79
N PHE A 869 -40.48 -22.29 -32.13
CA PHE A 869 -39.38 -21.45 -31.69
C PHE A 869 -38.65 -22.12 -30.51
N ARG A 870 -37.32 -22.09 -30.51
CA ARG A 870 -36.49 -22.60 -29.41
C ARG A 870 -35.34 -21.68 -29.11
N VAL A 871 -34.88 -21.74 -27.86
CA VAL A 871 -33.67 -21.10 -27.37
C VAL A 871 -32.68 -22.19 -26.94
N LYS A 872 -31.39 -21.92 -27.09
CA LYS A 872 -30.30 -22.76 -26.61
C LYS A 872 -29.26 -21.88 -25.95
N PHE A 873 -28.90 -22.22 -24.72
CA PHE A 873 -27.73 -21.68 -24.05
C PHE A 873 -26.57 -22.66 -24.23
N GLU A 874 -25.42 -22.13 -24.62
CA GLU A 874 -24.17 -22.86 -24.82
C GLU A 874 -23.10 -22.23 -23.95
N PHE A 875 -22.42 -23.06 -23.15
CA PHE A 875 -21.28 -22.63 -22.34
C PHE A 875 -20.06 -23.47 -22.70
N THR A 876 -18.89 -22.82 -22.79
CA THR A 876 -17.62 -23.52 -23.02
C THR A 876 -16.57 -23.03 -22.06
N GLY A 877 -15.99 -23.95 -21.27
CA GLY A 877 -14.81 -23.73 -20.46
C GLY A 877 -13.59 -24.50 -20.98
N TYR A 878 -12.39 -24.08 -20.59
CA TYR A 878 -11.14 -24.68 -21.05
C TYR A 878 -10.24 -25.08 -19.88
N ARG A 879 -9.60 -26.25 -20.00
CA ARG A 879 -8.56 -26.72 -19.09
C ARG A 879 -7.25 -26.98 -19.83
N TYR A 880 -6.14 -26.68 -19.16
CA TYR A 880 -4.79 -27.07 -19.57
C TYR A 880 -4.22 -28.05 -18.53
N SER A 881 -3.87 -29.27 -18.97
CA SER A 881 -3.36 -30.33 -18.09
C SER A 881 -4.23 -30.61 -16.86
N GLY A 882 -5.56 -30.56 -17.02
CA GLY A 882 -6.54 -30.80 -15.94
C GLY A 882 -6.88 -29.58 -15.07
N ILE A 883 -6.15 -28.47 -15.22
CA ILE A 883 -6.35 -27.23 -14.46
C ILE A 883 -7.19 -26.24 -15.29
N PRO A 884 -8.20 -25.55 -14.71
CA PRO A 884 -8.93 -24.50 -15.42
C PRO A 884 -8.00 -23.39 -15.92
N MET A 885 -8.21 -22.92 -17.15
CA MET A 885 -7.48 -21.76 -17.66
C MET A 885 -8.05 -20.46 -17.10
N TYR A 886 -9.37 -20.44 -16.95
CA TYR A 886 -10.17 -19.41 -16.32
C TYR A 886 -11.11 -20.06 -15.31
N PHE A 887 -11.42 -19.37 -14.22
CA PHE A 887 -12.55 -19.70 -13.37
C PHE A 887 -13.82 -19.20 -14.04
N ALA A 888 -14.51 -20.09 -14.75
CA ALA A 888 -15.65 -19.73 -15.57
C ALA A 888 -16.87 -20.63 -15.36
N GLU A 889 -17.99 -20.03 -14.98
CA GLU A 889 -19.30 -20.68 -14.78
C GLU A 889 -20.42 -19.81 -15.35
N GLY A 890 -21.44 -20.44 -15.92
CA GLY A 890 -22.62 -19.77 -16.47
C GLY A 890 -23.89 -20.15 -15.72
N LEU A 891 -24.73 -19.16 -15.44
CA LEU A 891 -26.06 -19.34 -14.86
C LEU A 891 -27.09 -18.56 -15.67
N VAL A 892 -28.31 -19.09 -15.76
CA VAL A 892 -29.48 -18.45 -16.38
C VAL A 892 -30.70 -18.64 -15.53
N ASP A 893 -31.45 -17.57 -15.33
CA ASP A 893 -32.70 -17.57 -14.58
C ASP A 893 -33.76 -16.64 -15.19
N ASP A 894 -35.01 -16.74 -14.72
CA ASP A 894 -36.12 -15.82 -15.03
C ASP A 894 -36.25 -15.49 -16.52
N ILE A 895 -36.52 -16.51 -17.34
CA ILE A 895 -36.73 -16.30 -18.77
C ILE A 895 -38.13 -15.78 -19.03
N GLU A 896 -38.28 -14.86 -19.98
CA GLU A 896 -39.57 -14.34 -20.43
C GLU A 896 -39.63 -14.27 -21.96
N ILE A 897 -40.82 -14.49 -22.52
CA ILE A 897 -41.14 -14.07 -23.88
C ILE A 897 -42.18 -12.96 -23.79
N LEU A 898 -41.79 -11.75 -24.18
CA LEU A 898 -42.64 -10.57 -24.19
C LEU A 898 -43.26 -10.35 -25.57
N THR A 899 -44.44 -9.75 -25.60
CA THR A 899 -45.11 -9.38 -26.86
C THR A 899 -45.84 -8.04 -26.79
N ALA A 900 -46.01 -7.40 -27.96
CA ALA A 900 -46.70 -6.15 -28.13
C ALA A 900 -48.21 -6.31 -28.43
N ASN A 901 -48.78 -7.50 -28.57
CA ASN A 901 -50.24 -7.65 -28.72
C ASN A 901 -50.91 -8.14 -27.43
N ASP A 902 -52.21 -7.87 -27.29
CA ASP A 902 -52.97 -8.30 -26.12
C ASP A 902 -53.39 -9.77 -26.25
N GLY A 903 -53.24 -10.55 -25.18
CA GLY A 903 -53.83 -11.89 -25.07
C GLY A 903 -53.05 -13.05 -25.69
N ALA A 904 -51.78 -12.88 -26.08
CA ALA A 904 -50.95 -14.02 -26.50
C ALA A 904 -50.48 -14.83 -25.28
N ASN A 905 -51.27 -15.82 -24.86
CA ASN A 905 -50.74 -16.89 -24.02
C ASN A 905 -49.80 -17.73 -24.90
N ILE A 906 -48.50 -17.60 -24.68
CA ILE A 906 -47.49 -18.39 -25.40
C ILE A 906 -47.43 -19.75 -24.70
N THR A 907 -47.92 -20.77 -25.37
CA THR A 907 -47.89 -22.13 -24.81
C THR A 907 -46.60 -22.83 -25.22
N ASP A 908 -45.92 -23.45 -24.26
CA ASP A 908 -44.98 -24.51 -24.56
C ASP A 908 -45.75 -25.66 -25.23
N VAL A 909 -45.36 -26.00 -26.45
CA VAL A 909 -46.01 -26.97 -27.33
C VAL A 909 -46.02 -28.39 -26.69
N GLN A 910 -45.13 -28.69 -25.74
CA GLN A 910 -45.20 -29.93 -24.96
C GLN A 910 -46.41 -29.97 -24.00
N ASN A 911 -46.78 -28.85 -23.39
CA ASN A 911 -47.94 -28.75 -22.51
C ASN A 911 -49.27 -28.66 -23.26
N TYR A 912 -49.28 -28.19 -24.51
CA TYR A 912 -50.49 -28.24 -25.35
C TYR A 912 -50.86 -29.68 -25.72
N THR A 913 -49.85 -30.50 -26.03
CA THR A 913 -50.04 -31.91 -26.38
C THR A 913 -50.34 -32.76 -25.14
N LEU A 914 -49.77 -32.44 -23.97
CA LEU A 914 -50.08 -33.12 -22.70
C LEU A 914 -51.45 -32.74 -22.13
N ARG A 915 -51.94 -31.51 -22.30
CA ARG A 915 -53.32 -31.15 -21.92
C ARG A 915 -54.37 -31.79 -22.82
N GLN A 916 -54.11 -31.93 -24.13
CA GLN A 916 -54.99 -32.70 -25.01
C GLN A 916 -54.84 -34.23 -24.83
N ALA A 917 -53.66 -34.73 -24.45
CA ALA A 917 -53.45 -36.16 -24.19
C ALA A 917 -53.89 -36.59 -22.77
N GLN A 918 -53.90 -35.71 -21.77
CA GLN A 918 -54.46 -36.02 -20.45
C GLN A 918 -55.97 -36.23 -20.48
N ASP A 919 -56.66 -35.65 -21.46
CA ASP A 919 -58.09 -35.90 -21.68
C ASP A 919 -58.36 -37.23 -22.43
N ASP A 920 -57.33 -37.94 -22.94
CA ASP A 920 -57.48 -39.15 -23.77
C ASP A 920 -56.61 -40.39 -23.40
N ILE A 921 -55.91 -40.43 -22.25
CA ILE A 921 -55.14 -41.63 -21.83
C ILE A 921 -56.00 -42.60 -21.00
N LYS A 922 -56.27 -43.80 -21.55
CA LYS A 922 -56.73 -44.97 -20.78
C LYS A 922 -55.56 -45.55 -19.98
N THR A 923 -55.72 -45.67 -18.66
CA THR A 923 -54.71 -46.22 -17.73
C THR A 923 -54.57 -47.74 -17.82
N SER A 924 -53.33 -48.26 -17.84
CA SER A 924 -53.03 -49.69 -17.64
C SER A 924 -53.53 -50.18 -16.27
N SER A 925 -54.11 -51.39 -16.20
CA SER A 925 -54.78 -51.91 -14.99
C SER A 925 -54.48 -53.39 -14.73
N ILE A 926 -54.62 -53.83 -13.48
CA ILE A 926 -54.73 -55.27 -13.14
C ILE A 926 -56.22 -55.61 -13.09
N SER A 927 -56.64 -56.70 -13.71
CA SER A 927 -57.98 -57.26 -13.51
C SER A 927 -57.88 -58.68 -12.98
N VAL A 928 -58.67 -59.00 -11.97
CA VAL A 928 -58.69 -60.31 -11.31
C VAL A 928 -60.06 -60.97 -11.48
N SER A 929 -60.08 -62.23 -11.95
CA SER A 929 -61.34 -62.95 -12.18
C SER A 929 -61.18 -64.48 -12.06
N PRO A 930 -62.12 -65.19 -11.42
CA PRO A 930 -63.23 -64.64 -10.63
C PRO A 930 -62.70 -63.95 -9.36
N ASN A 931 -63.44 -62.99 -8.83
CA ASN A 931 -63.13 -62.31 -7.58
C ASN A 931 -64.44 -61.84 -6.91
N PRO A 932 -64.93 -62.51 -5.85
CA PRO A 932 -64.24 -63.54 -5.06
C PRO A 932 -63.96 -64.85 -5.81
N PHE A 933 -62.97 -65.61 -5.35
CA PHE A 933 -62.61 -66.93 -5.90
C PHE A 933 -62.56 -68.00 -4.80
N VAL A 934 -62.76 -69.27 -5.18
CA VAL A 934 -62.75 -70.42 -4.25
C VAL A 934 -61.52 -71.31 -4.50
N ASP A 935 -61.25 -71.65 -5.76
CA ASP A 935 -60.14 -72.57 -6.11
C ASP A 935 -58.92 -71.82 -6.66
N PHE A 936 -59.12 -70.94 -7.66
CA PHE A 936 -58.07 -70.10 -8.20
C PHE A 936 -58.62 -68.78 -8.75
N VAL A 937 -57.76 -67.76 -8.80
CA VAL A 937 -58.01 -66.47 -9.44
C VAL A 937 -57.05 -66.27 -10.59
N THR A 938 -57.55 -65.74 -11.71
CA THR A 938 -56.71 -65.28 -12.81
C THR A 938 -56.42 -63.80 -12.65
N ILE A 939 -55.15 -63.44 -12.55
CA ILE A 939 -54.60 -62.09 -12.53
C ILE A 939 -54.19 -61.74 -13.96
N SER A 940 -54.92 -60.83 -14.60
CA SER A 940 -54.67 -60.37 -15.97
C SER A 940 -54.08 -58.97 -15.95
N LEU A 941 -52.99 -58.76 -16.70
CA LEU A 941 -52.37 -57.45 -16.89
C LEU A 941 -52.90 -56.82 -18.18
N ASN A 942 -53.65 -55.73 -18.04
CA ASN A 942 -54.19 -54.99 -19.17
C ASN A 942 -53.27 -53.80 -19.47
N GLU A 943 -52.51 -53.90 -20.55
CA GLU A 943 -51.72 -52.80 -21.10
C GLU A 943 -52.62 -51.92 -21.96
N ALA A 944 -52.48 -50.60 -21.83
CA ALA A 944 -53.11 -49.68 -22.77
C ALA A 944 -52.55 -49.91 -24.19
N GLU A 945 -53.42 -49.99 -25.21
CA GLU A 945 -52.95 -49.96 -26.60
C GLU A 945 -52.29 -48.62 -26.86
N SER A 946 -50.98 -48.65 -27.07
CA SER A 946 -50.21 -47.45 -27.32
C SER A 946 -50.43 -46.94 -28.74
N SER A 947 -50.57 -45.62 -28.88
CA SER A 947 -50.59 -44.99 -30.19
C SER A 947 -49.27 -45.25 -30.91
N SER A 948 -49.28 -45.21 -32.25
CA SER A 948 -48.18 -45.59 -33.14
C SER A 948 -46.82 -44.92 -32.87
N PHE A 949 -46.75 -43.91 -32.00
CA PHE A 949 -45.51 -43.27 -31.54
C PHE A 949 -44.73 -44.05 -30.47
N ASP A 950 -45.36 -44.96 -29.71
CA ASP A 950 -44.71 -45.69 -28.61
C ASP A 950 -43.94 -46.96 -29.06
N LYS A 951 -44.11 -47.38 -30.33
CA LYS A 951 -43.39 -48.55 -30.87
C LYS A 951 -41.89 -48.33 -31.07
N LEU A 952 -41.40 -47.09 -31.02
CA LEU A 952 -39.99 -46.74 -31.23
C LEU A 952 -39.17 -46.59 -29.93
N ARG A 953 -39.78 -46.73 -28.75
CA ARG A 953 -39.08 -46.64 -27.44
C ARG A 953 -39.07 -47.94 -26.62
N MET A 954 -39.62 -49.05 -27.11
CA MET A 954 -39.65 -50.30 -26.34
C MET A 954 -38.46 -51.21 -26.62
N THR A 955 -37.31 -50.97 -25.97
CA THR A 955 -36.35 -52.05 -25.70
C THR A 955 -36.89 -52.95 -24.59
N SER A 956 -37.38 -54.14 -24.96
CA SER A 956 -37.66 -55.32 -24.11
C SER A 956 -38.05 -55.05 -22.64
N PHE A 957 -39.34 -54.79 -22.39
CA PHE A 957 -39.89 -54.79 -21.03
C PHE A 957 -40.01 -56.23 -20.52
N LYS A 958 -39.20 -56.61 -19.54
CA LYS A 958 -39.40 -57.83 -18.74
C LYS A 958 -40.09 -57.44 -17.44
N ILE A 959 -41.38 -57.74 -17.29
CA ILE A 959 -42.05 -57.74 -15.98
C ILE A 959 -41.26 -58.69 -15.08
N ARG A 960 -40.72 -58.18 -13.97
CA ARG A 960 -39.80 -58.98 -13.15
C ARG A 960 -40.55 -59.92 -12.20
N GLU A 961 -41.54 -59.47 -11.43
CA GLU A 961 -42.33 -60.30 -10.48
C GLU A 961 -43.74 -59.71 -10.20
N ILE A 962 -44.74 -60.56 -9.91
CA ILE A 962 -46.04 -60.18 -9.31
C ILE A 962 -46.10 -60.70 -7.89
N LEU A 963 -46.50 -59.85 -6.94
CA LEU A 963 -46.52 -60.17 -5.51
C LEU A 963 -47.95 -60.16 -4.97
N ILE A 964 -48.28 -61.17 -4.16
CA ILE A 964 -49.56 -61.27 -3.44
C ILE A 964 -49.29 -61.06 -1.95
N PHE A 965 -50.06 -60.16 -1.34
CA PHE A 965 -49.92 -59.75 0.06
C PHE A 965 -51.19 -60.06 0.85
N ASP A 966 -51.05 -60.38 2.14
CA ASP A 966 -52.17 -60.32 3.07
C ASP A 966 -52.51 -58.88 3.49
N ILE A 967 -53.57 -58.71 4.28
CA ILE A 967 -54.00 -57.39 4.79
C ILE A 967 -52.98 -56.70 5.70
N TYR A 968 -51.98 -57.43 6.21
CA TYR A 968 -50.90 -56.89 7.04
C TYR A 968 -49.66 -56.50 6.20
N GLY A 969 -49.72 -56.67 4.87
CA GLY A 969 -48.64 -56.34 3.96
C GLY A 969 -47.53 -57.38 3.91
N LYS A 970 -47.75 -58.59 4.44
CA LYS A 970 -46.80 -59.70 4.32
C LYS A 970 -46.96 -60.36 2.95
N ILE A 971 -45.86 -60.64 2.26
CA ILE A 971 -45.86 -61.38 0.99
C ILE A 971 -46.24 -62.83 1.27
N ILE A 972 -47.25 -63.30 0.54
CA ILE A 972 -47.84 -64.63 0.62
C ILE A 972 -47.40 -65.49 -0.56
N LYS A 973 -47.38 -64.93 -1.77
CA LYS A 973 -46.96 -65.62 -2.99
C LYS A 973 -46.21 -64.68 -3.92
N THR A 974 -45.17 -65.19 -4.57
CA THR A 974 -44.47 -64.52 -5.66
C THR A 974 -44.71 -65.27 -6.96
N LEU A 975 -45.38 -64.63 -7.92
CA LEU A 975 -45.66 -65.18 -9.24
C LEU A 975 -44.70 -64.59 -10.27
N LYS A 976 -43.98 -65.46 -11.00
CA LYS A 976 -43.08 -65.05 -12.08
C LYS A 976 -43.76 -65.19 -13.43
N PRO A 977 -43.91 -64.11 -14.23
CA PRO A 977 -44.53 -64.19 -15.54
C PRO A 977 -43.62 -64.91 -16.55
N ASN A 978 -44.02 -66.11 -17.00
CA ASN A 978 -43.41 -66.80 -18.15
C ASN A 978 -44.06 -66.31 -19.46
N ASN A 979 -43.86 -65.05 -19.82
CA ASN A 979 -44.42 -64.39 -21.02
C ASN A 979 -45.96 -64.45 -21.18
N SER A 980 -46.70 -64.88 -20.16
CA SER A 980 -48.17 -64.87 -20.15
C SER A 980 -48.71 -63.58 -19.53
N LYS A 981 -49.69 -62.94 -20.18
CA LYS A 981 -50.43 -61.78 -19.64
C LYS A 981 -51.42 -62.16 -18.53
N ASN A 982 -51.71 -63.45 -18.40
CA ASN A 982 -52.61 -63.99 -17.39
C ASN A 982 -51.83 -64.94 -16.48
N LEU A 983 -51.89 -64.70 -15.18
CA LEU A 983 -51.26 -65.49 -14.13
C LEU A 983 -52.33 -66.08 -13.22
N ILE A 984 -52.11 -67.30 -12.74
CA ILE A 984 -53.06 -67.98 -11.86
C ILE A 984 -52.49 -68.03 -10.45
N TRP A 985 -53.30 -67.64 -9.48
CA TRP A 985 -53.04 -67.94 -8.07
C TRP A 985 -54.09 -68.90 -7.54
N ASP A 986 -53.63 -70.02 -6.97
CA ASP A 986 -54.40 -71.16 -6.49
C ASP A 986 -54.60 -71.13 -4.96
N ALA A 987 -54.59 -69.93 -4.36
CA ALA A 987 -54.69 -69.74 -2.92
C ALA A 987 -53.60 -70.48 -2.11
N THR A 988 -52.40 -70.67 -2.66
CA THR A 988 -51.26 -71.21 -1.91
C THR A 988 -50.23 -70.15 -1.55
N ASP A 989 -49.41 -70.40 -0.53
CA ASP A 989 -48.18 -69.63 -0.28
C ASP A 989 -47.01 -70.15 -1.15
N ASP A 990 -45.84 -69.52 -1.06
CA ASP A 990 -44.65 -69.95 -1.83
C ASP A 990 -44.16 -71.37 -1.48
N ASN A 991 -44.61 -71.96 -0.36
CA ASN A 991 -44.32 -73.34 0.03
C ASN A 991 -45.39 -74.35 -0.43
N GLY A 992 -46.45 -73.88 -1.09
CA GLY A 992 -47.54 -74.73 -1.59
C GLY A 992 -48.63 -75.04 -0.57
N ASN A 993 -48.63 -74.38 0.59
CA ASN A 993 -49.69 -74.54 1.59
C ASN A 993 -50.88 -73.65 1.26
N THR A 994 -52.11 -74.16 1.39
CA THR A 994 -53.33 -73.36 1.23
C THR A 994 -53.41 -72.26 2.29
N VAL A 995 -53.70 -71.04 1.85
CA VAL A 995 -53.82 -69.86 2.72
C VAL A 995 -55.24 -69.71 3.26
N SER A 996 -55.40 -68.94 4.34
CA SER A 996 -56.73 -68.76 4.95
C SER A 996 -57.66 -67.93 4.06
N LYS A 997 -58.95 -68.24 4.08
CA LYS A 997 -60.01 -67.43 3.45
C LYS A 997 -59.93 -65.98 3.96
N GLY A 998 -60.04 -65.00 3.08
CA GLY A 998 -59.83 -63.60 3.42
C GLY A 998 -59.46 -62.69 2.25
N ILE A 999 -59.09 -61.45 2.58
CA ILE A 999 -58.70 -60.43 1.59
C ILE A 999 -57.19 -60.47 1.39
N TYR A 1000 -56.78 -60.44 0.14
CA TYR A 1000 -55.40 -60.33 -0.31
C TYR A 1000 -55.27 -59.19 -1.33
N PHE A 1001 -54.05 -58.73 -1.58
CA PHE A 1001 -53.76 -57.72 -2.60
C PHE A 1001 -52.70 -58.25 -3.55
N VAL A 1002 -52.96 -58.16 -4.85
CA VAL A 1002 -51.94 -58.37 -5.87
C VAL A 1002 -51.32 -57.01 -6.22
N ARG A 1003 -49.99 -56.96 -6.36
CA ARG A 1003 -49.28 -55.75 -6.77
C ARG A 1003 -48.16 -56.08 -7.76
N THR A 1004 -47.96 -55.20 -8.74
CA THR A 1004 -46.79 -55.19 -9.62
C THR A 1004 -46.41 -53.75 -9.97
N GLN A 1005 -45.26 -53.55 -10.61
CA GLN A 1005 -44.80 -52.24 -11.05
C GLN A 1005 -44.83 -52.18 -12.59
N ILE A 1006 -45.55 -51.21 -13.14
CA ILE A 1006 -45.61 -50.92 -14.58
C ILE A 1006 -45.22 -49.45 -14.77
N GLU A 1007 -44.27 -49.17 -15.68
CA GLU A 1007 -43.81 -47.80 -16.00
C GLU A 1007 -43.37 -46.99 -14.75
N GLY A 1008 -42.70 -47.66 -13.80
CA GLY A 1008 -42.22 -47.02 -12.58
C GLY A 1008 -43.29 -46.78 -11.50
N LYS A 1009 -44.58 -47.02 -11.79
CA LYS A 1009 -45.69 -46.89 -10.82
C LYS A 1009 -46.15 -48.26 -10.31
N TYR A 1010 -46.49 -48.33 -9.03
CA TYR A 1010 -47.13 -49.52 -8.46
C TYR A 1010 -48.61 -49.53 -8.78
N ILE A 1011 -49.09 -50.62 -9.38
CA ILE A 1011 -50.51 -50.90 -9.53
C ILE A 1011 -50.86 -52.10 -8.66
N SER A 1012 -52.02 -52.05 -8.01
CA SER A 1012 -52.50 -53.10 -7.13
C SER A 1012 -53.99 -53.31 -7.26
N GLU A 1013 -54.44 -54.55 -7.10
CA GLU A 1013 -55.85 -54.91 -7.10
C GLU A 1013 -56.18 -55.82 -5.91
N LYS A 1014 -57.40 -55.68 -5.38
CA LYS A 1014 -57.88 -56.49 -4.26
C LYS A 1014 -58.37 -57.85 -4.77
N ILE A 1015 -58.00 -58.92 -4.08
CA ILE A 1015 -58.48 -60.29 -4.34
C ILE A 1015 -59.13 -60.83 -3.06
N ILE A 1016 -60.26 -61.50 -3.19
CA ILE A 1016 -61.03 -62.09 -2.10
C ILE A 1016 -61.08 -63.61 -2.30
N LEU A 1017 -60.48 -64.36 -1.37
CA LEU A 1017 -60.56 -65.82 -1.29
C LEU A 1017 -61.71 -66.20 -0.36
N GLU A 1018 -62.71 -66.91 -0.87
CA GLU A 1018 -63.94 -67.29 -0.16
C GLU A 1018 -63.93 -68.63 0.53
#